data_AF-A0A8C3YN34-F1
#
_entry.id   AF-A0A8C3YN34-F1
#
_cell.length_a   1.000
_cell.length_b   1.000
_cell.length_c   1.000
_cell.angle_alpha   90.00
_cell.angle_beta   90.00
_cell.angle_gamma   90.00
#
_symmetry.space_group_name_H-M   'P 1'
#
loop_
_entity.id
_entity.type
_entity.pdbx_description
1 polymer ?
#
loop_
_entity_poly.entity_id
_entity_poly.type
_entity_poly.pdbx_seq_one_letter_code
_entity_poly.pdbx_strand_id
1 'polypeptide(L)'
;MAPARSTGCLSGALFRQLLLTFSILTFVCDACKTVTLHVPSKLDAEKFIGRVNLKECFKSANLIHSSDPDFQILEDGSVYTTNAILLSSEKRTFTILLSNTENQEEKTIPVLLEHQTKILKQRHSQEKVLRRAKRRWAPIPCSVPENSLGPFPLFLQQIQSDTAQNYTIYYSIRGPGVDKEPLNLFYVERDTGNLFCTRPVDREEYESFELVAFATTPDGYTPEYPLTLVIRIEDENDNYPIFTETKYIFKVSENCRVGTTVGQVCATDKDEPDTLHTRLRYSIIEQLPASPTLFSMHPTTGVITTTSSQLDRELMDKYQLKIKVQDMDGQYFGLQTTSICVINIEDANDHLPTFTRSSYVTSVEENRIDVEILRIAVEDKDLINTANWRANFTILKGNENGNFKIVTDPKTNEGILCVVKPLNYEEKQQMTLQIGVVNEAPYVGSSRSAMNTVTVTVNVENQDEGPECSPAVQTVRIKENSPVRTKVNGYKAYDPETRSSNGLRYKKLSDPEGWVTVEENSGSIVILRSLDREAETIRNGIYNITVLASDKDGRTCTGTLGIVLEDVNDNGPFIPQWRVTICKSTMSSAEIVAVDPDEPIHGPPFDFALDGVSDSDVFRTWRLTKINGILFTLVCGASGAAKKPKVFPDDLAQQNLIISNTEAPGDDKVCSTNGFTTHTVGGSAQGFCGTLGSGVKTGGQETIEMVKGGHQTLDSCQGAGHHHTLDSCRGGQVETDRCRYTYSEWYSYTQPRLGEESIRGHTEIKN
;
A
#
# COMPACT_ATOMS: atom_id res chain seq x y z
N MET A 1 37.39 45.72 -26.77
CA MET A 1 38.01 46.87 -27.46
C MET A 1 37.39 47.02 -28.83
N ALA A 2 37.14 48.24 -29.29
CA ALA A 2 37.16 48.59 -30.72
C ALA A 2 38.56 49.20 -31.02
N PRO A 3 39.10 49.16 -32.25
CA PRO A 3 38.65 49.98 -33.41
C PRO A 3 38.36 49.11 -34.66
N ALA A 4 37.81 49.55 -35.81
CA ALA A 4 37.54 50.86 -36.45
C ALA A 4 38.61 51.45 -37.41
N ARG A 5 38.34 51.37 -38.74
CA ARG A 5 38.85 52.22 -39.87
C ARG A 5 40.35 52.08 -40.24
N SER A 6 40.86 52.42 -41.45
CA SER A 6 40.27 52.74 -42.79
C SER A 6 41.38 52.89 -43.88
N THR A 7 41.02 53.36 -45.10
CA THR A 7 41.85 53.74 -46.29
C THR A 7 42.33 52.55 -47.16
N GLY A 8 42.61 52.67 -48.47
CA GLY A 8 42.58 53.75 -49.49
C GLY A 8 42.88 53.10 -50.88
N CYS A 9 43.05 53.76 -52.03
CA CYS A 9 42.96 55.17 -52.38
C CYS A 9 42.51 55.36 -53.85
N LEU A 10 41.97 56.54 -54.10
CA LEU A 10 41.56 57.18 -55.34
C LEU A 10 42.61 57.22 -56.48
N SER A 11 42.11 57.22 -57.71
CA SER A 11 42.66 57.97 -58.85
C SER A 11 41.51 58.31 -59.82
N GLY A 12 41.60 59.42 -60.56
CA GLY A 12 40.55 59.78 -61.52
C GLY A 12 40.87 61.01 -62.38
N ALA A 13 40.30 61.03 -63.58
CA ALA A 13 40.25 62.17 -64.49
C ALA A 13 39.00 62.04 -65.38
N LEU A 14 38.46 63.16 -65.88
CA LEU A 14 37.24 63.18 -66.71
C LEU A 14 37.60 63.33 -68.20
N PHE A 15 36.77 62.77 -69.09
CA PHE A 15 36.02 63.59 -70.04
C PHE A 15 34.80 62.85 -70.64
N ARG A 16 33.89 63.58 -71.29
CA ARG A 16 32.66 63.07 -71.94
C ARG A 16 32.73 63.19 -73.46
N GLN A 17 32.15 62.23 -74.20
CA GLN A 17 30.88 62.39 -74.96
C GLN A 17 30.71 61.32 -76.06
N LEU A 18 29.53 60.67 -76.09
CA LEU A 18 28.88 59.97 -77.24
C LEU A 18 29.67 58.79 -77.89
N LEU A 19 29.08 57.73 -78.43
CA LEU A 19 27.69 57.46 -78.87
C LEU A 19 27.40 55.93 -78.83
N LEU A 20 26.17 55.53 -79.19
CA LEU A 20 25.78 54.17 -79.64
C LEU A 20 25.91 52.98 -78.65
N THR A 21 24.93 52.92 -77.73
CA THR A 21 24.07 51.75 -77.51
C THR A 21 24.56 50.35 -77.93
N PHE A 22 24.96 49.55 -76.95
CA PHE A 22 24.62 48.13 -76.91
C PHE A 22 24.24 47.78 -75.47
N SER A 23 22.98 47.41 -75.22
CA SER A 23 22.50 47.06 -73.88
C SER A 23 21.59 45.84 -73.97
N ILE A 24 22.18 44.69 -73.65
CA ILE A 24 21.43 43.47 -73.36
C ILE A 24 20.65 43.75 -72.07
N LEU A 25 19.33 43.93 -72.16
CA LEU A 25 18.46 44.00 -70.99
C LEU A 25 17.76 42.66 -70.81
N THR A 26 18.25 41.88 -69.87
CA THR A 26 17.63 40.62 -69.43
C THR A 26 16.35 40.91 -68.66
N PHE A 27 15.21 40.98 -69.36
CA PHE A 27 13.89 41.07 -68.73
C PHE A 27 13.49 39.73 -68.11
N VAL A 28 13.92 39.51 -66.87
CA VAL A 28 13.31 38.51 -65.98
C VAL A 28 11.93 39.04 -65.58
N CYS A 29 10.86 38.45 -66.12
CA CYS A 29 9.49 38.85 -65.80
C CYS A 29 8.48 37.69 -65.99
N ASP A 30 8.80 36.52 -65.46
CA ASP A 30 7.99 35.29 -65.58
C ASP A 30 7.07 35.09 -64.36
N ALA A 31 6.31 36.14 -64.04
CA ALA A 31 5.43 36.21 -62.87
C ALA A 31 4.15 35.36 -63.06
N CYS A 32 3.75 34.62 -62.03
CA CYS A 32 2.64 33.69 -62.12
C CYS A 32 1.28 34.39 -62.10
N LYS A 33 0.34 33.87 -62.90
CA LYS A 33 -1.01 34.42 -63.04
C LYS A 33 -1.75 34.43 -61.70
N THR A 34 -2.47 35.52 -61.43
CA THR A 34 -3.42 35.59 -60.31
C THR A 34 -4.52 34.54 -60.49
N VAL A 35 -4.84 33.80 -59.43
CA VAL A 35 -5.93 32.80 -59.44
C VAL A 35 -7.08 33.30 -58.59
N THR A 36 -8.26 33.43 -59.20
CA THR A 36 -9.49 33.84 -58.51
C THR A 36 -10.33 32.64 -58.12
N LEU A 37 -10.67 32.52 -56.83
CA LEU A 37 -11.59 31.51 -56.30
C LEU A 37 -12.87 32.20 -55.81
N HIS A 38 -14.03 31.68 -56.23
CA HIS A 38 -15.33 32.21 -55.81
C HIS A 38 -15.85 31.43 -54.60
N VAL A 39 -16.05 32.12 -53.48
CA VAL A 39 -16.33 31.51 -52.18
C VAL A 39 -17.55 32.17 -51.50
N PRO A 40 -18.28 31.45 -50.63
CA PRO A 40 -19.31 32.06 -49.77
C PRO A 40 -18.68 33.01 -48.73
N SER A 41 -19.47 33.95 -48.21
CA SER A 41 -19.02 34.96 -47.23
C SER A 41 -18.60 34.39 -45.88
N LYS A 42 -19.07 33.19 -45.52
CA LYS A 42 -18.57 32.39 -44.39
C LYS A 42 -17.94 31.11 -44.92
N LEU A 43 -16.73 30.83 -44.48
CA LEU A 43 -16.05 29.55 -44.64
C LEU A 43 -15.92 28.88 -43.27
N ASP A 44 -16.21 27.59 -43.21
CA ASP A 44 -15.96 26.78 -42.01
C ASP A 44 -14.50 26.30 -42.00
N ALA A 45 -14.01 25.79 -40.86
CA ALA A 45 -12.66 25.22 -40.76
C ALA A 45 -12.52 23.90 -41.55
N GLU A 46 -11.28 23.52 -41.87
CA GLU A 46 -10.88 22.28 -42.57
C GLU A 46 -11.56 22.06 -43.94
N LYS A 47 -12.05 23.14 -44.56
CA LYS A 47 -12.94 23.06 -45.73
C LYS A 47 -12.20 23.35 -47.01
N PHE A 48 -12.32 22.45 -47.99
CA PHE A 48 -11.78 22.64 -49.34
C PHE A 48 -12.46 23.84 -50.01
N ILE A 49 -11.67 24.81 -50.49
CA ILE A 49 -12.18 26.04 -51.15
C ILE A 49 -11.83 26.16 -52.63
N GLY A 50 -10.90 25.34 -53.14
CA GLY A 50 -10.49 25.38 -54.54
C GLY A 50 -9.11 24.75 -54.77
N ARG A 51 -8.64 24.80 -56.01
CA ARG A 51 -7.39 24.17 -56.43
C ARG A 51 -6.59 25.10 -57.35
N VAL A 52 -5.29 25.24 -57.07
CA VAL A 52 -4.36 26.11 -57.79
C VAL A 52 -3.35 25.25 -58.56
N ASN A 53 -3.11 25.55 -59.83
CA ASN A 53 -2.18 24.78 -60.67
C ASN A 53 -0.71 25.18 -60.40
N LEU A 54 -0.15 24.71 -59.28
CA LEU A 54 1.23 25.04 -58.85
C LEU A 54 2.26 24.75 -59.95
N LYS A 55 2.08 23.65 -60.70
CA LYS A 55 2.97 23.18 -61.78
C LYS A 55 2.86 23.99 -63.09
N GLU A 56 1.91 24.92 -63.21
CA GLU A 56 1.93 25.95 -64.26
C GLU A 56 2.82 27.14 -63.88
N CYS A 57 2.93 27.45 -62.58
CA CYS A 57 3.76 28.55 -62.08
C CYS A 57 5.24 28.15 -61.97
N PHE A 58 5.53 27.07 -61.24
CA PHE A 58 6.89 26.64 -60.94
C PHE A 58 6.96 25.12 -60.80
N LYS A 59 7.49 24.43 -61.83
CA LYS A 59 7.50 22.96 -61.92
C LYS A 59 8.48 22.26 -60.98
N SER A 60 9.45 23.00 -60.46
CA SER A 60 10.57 22.53 -59.63
C SER A 60 10.47 22.99 -58.18
N ALA A 61 9.33 23.55 -57.75
CA ALA A 61 9.11 23.90 -56.35
C ALA A 61 9.18 22.65 -55.46
N ASN A 62 9.93 22.73 -54.35
CA ASN A 62 10.01 21.69 -53.33
C ASN A 62 9.53 22.15 -51.94
N LEU A 63 9.23 23.44 -51.78
CA LEU A 63 8.57 24.00 -50.60
C LEU A 63 7.38 24.89 -51.03
N ILE A 64 6.25 24.73 -50.33
CA ILE A 64 4.98 25.42 -50.58
C ILE A 64 4.53 26.07 -49.28
N HIS A 65 4.23 27.37 -49.28
CA HIS A 65 3.83 28.10 -48.08
C HIS A 65 2.76 29.16 -48.37
N SER A 66 1.78 29.31 -47.48
CA SER A 66 0.78 30.40 -47.56
C SER A 66 1.29 31.65 -46.85
N SER A 67 1.14 32.82 -47.46
CA SER A 67 1.36 34.10 -46.76
C SER A 67 0.25 34.44 -45.75
N ASP A 68 -0.79 33.61 -45.66
CA ASP A 68 -1.96 33.81 -44.81
C ASP A 68 -2.26 32.48 -44.08
N PRO A 69 -2.09 32.41 -42.73
CA PRO A 69 -2.15 31.16 -41.97
C PRO A 69 -3.56 30.56 -41.87
N ASP A 70 -4.60 31.32 -42.26
CA ASP A 70 -5.97 30.82 -42.37
C ASP A 70 -6.16 29.82 -43.55
N PHE A 71 -5.15 29.66 -44.42
CA PHE A 71 -5.22 28.78 -45.59
C PHE A 71 -4.02 27.81 -45.68
N GLN A 72 -4.31 26.52 -45.81
CA GLN A 72 -3.34 25.47 -46.09
C GLN A 72 -3.41 25.05 -47.56
N ILE A 73 -2.24 24.76 -48.16
CA ILE A 73 -2.12 24.29 -49.54
C ILE A 73 -1.39 22.95 -49.55
N LEU A 74 -1.96 21.95 -50.21
CA LEU A 74 -1.36 20.64 -50.40
C LEU A 74 -0.50 20.60 -51.67
N GLU A 75 0.45 19.65 -51.76
CA GLU A 75 1.35 19.47 -52.92
C GLU A 75 0.63 19.32 -54.27
N ASP A 76 -0.60 18.79 -54.22
CA ASP A 76 -1.43 18.58 -55.41
C ASP A 76 -2.13 19.86 -55.92
N GLY A 77 -1.98 20.97 -55.17
CA GLY A 77 -2.55 22.28 -55.44
C GLY A 77 -3.86 22.57 -54.72
N SER A 78 -4.41 21.64 -53.94
CA SER A 78 -5.69 21.82 -53.23
C SER A 78 -5.54 22.78 -52.05
N VAL A 79 -6.49 23.71 -51.91
CA VAL A 79 -6.50 24.75 -50.88
C VAL A 79 -7.64 24.50 -49.89
N TYR A 80 -7.31 24.53 -48.60
CA TYR A 80 -8.21 24.32 -47.47
C TYR A 80 -8.15 25.51 -46.52
N THR A 81 -9.24 25.80 -45.82
CA THR A 81 -9.22 26.66 -44.63
C THR A 81 -8.66 25.90 -43.42
N THR A 82 -7.85 26.56 -42.61
CA THR A 82 -7.43 26.04 -41.28
C THR A 82 -8.40 26.46 -40.19
N ASN A 83 -8.83 27.73 -40.22
CA ASN A 83 -9.78 28.34 -39.29
C ASN A 83 -11.15 28.58 -39.95
N ALA A 84 -12.17 28.86 -39.14
CA ALA A 84 -13.45 29.37 -39.66
C ALA A 84 -13.33 30.87 -39.96
N ILE A 85 -13.62 31.28 -41.19
CA ILE A 85 -13.38 32.64 -41.70
C ILE A 85 -14.69 33.32 -42.05
N LEU A 86 -14.87 34.56 -41.58
CA LEU A 86 -15.90 35.47 -42.08
C LEU A 86 -15.25 36.53 -42.98
N LEU A 87 -15.62 36.58 -44.26
CA LEU A 87 -15.12 37.57 -45.21
C LEU A 87 -15.82 38.92 -44.96
N SER A 88 -15.17 39.78 -44.18
CA SER A 88 -15.64 41.11 -43.79
C SER A 88 -15.63 42.16 -44.92
N SER A 89 -15.05 41.81 -46.07
CA SER A 89 -15.04 42.61 -47.30
C SER A 89 -15.28 41.70 -48.50
N GLU A 90 -15.69 42.27 -49.64
CA GLU A 90 -16.07 41.49 -50.84
C GLU A 90 -14.92 40.64 -51.41
N LYS A 91 -13.66 40.96 -51.04
CA LYS A 91 -12.44 40.34 -51.58
C LYS A 91 -11.35 40.19 -50.51
N ARG A 92 -10.82 38.97 -50.32
CA ARG A 92 -9.59 38.69 -49.51
C ARG A 92 -8.50 38.15 -50.44
N THR A 93 -7.26 38.60 -50.26
CA THR A 93 -6.10 38.15 -51.06
C THR A 93 -5.00 37.57 -50.18
N PHE A 94 -4.44 36.45 -50.59
CA PHE A 94 -3.21 35.89 -50.04
C PHE A 94 -2.26 35.48 -51.18
N THR A 95 -1.04 35.08 -50.86
CA THR A 95 -0.06 34.59 -51.84
C THR A 95 0.44 33.21 -51.43
N ILE A 96 0.55 32.31 -52.40
CA ILE A 96 1.24 31.03 -52.24
C ILE A 96 2.69 31.26 -52.68
N LEU A 97 3.63 31.12 -51.76
CA LEU A 97 5.05 31.09 -52.05
C LEU A 97 5.44 29.66 -52.47
N LEU A 98 6.14 29.56 -53.60
CA LEU A 98 6.72 28.34 -54.14
C LEU A 98 8.22 28.54 -54.25
N SER A 99 9.01 27.83 -53.46
CA SER A 99 10.48 27.91 -53.53
C SER A 99 11.11 26.56 -53.82
N ASN A 100 12.30 26.61 -54.41
CA ASN A 100 13.15 25.45 -54.60
C ASN A 100 14.46 25.65 -53.82
N THR A 101 14.61 24.89 -52.74
CA THR A 101 15.75 25.00 -51.82
C THR A 101 17.08 24.58 -52.45
N GLU A 102 17.08 23.84 -53.57
CA GLU A 102 18.29 23.39 -54.26
C GLU A 102 18.93 24.47 -55.15
N ASN A 103 18.13 25.40 -55.70
CA ASN A 103 18.62 26.45 -56.61
C ASN A 103 18.34 27.90 -56.15
N GLN A 104 17.68 28.08 -55.00
CA GLN A 104 17.30 29.37 -54.42
C GLN A 104 16.37 30.23 -55.30
N GLU A 105 15.64 29.63 -56.24
CA GLU A 105 14.57 30.31 -56.96
C GLU A 105 13.25 30.28 -56.17
N GLU A 106 12.59 31.43 -56.11
CA GLU A 106 11.25 31.58 -55.54
C GLU A 106 10.28 32.20 -56.56
N LYS A 107 9.03 31.73 -56.56
CA LYS A 107 7.91 32.33 -57.28
C LYS A 107 6.68 32.44 -56.37
N THR A 108 5.85 33.46 -56.61
CA THR A 108 4.60 33.66 -55.88
C THR A 108 3.39 33.55 -56.80
N ILE A 109 2.33 32.88 -56.33
CA ILE A 109 1.00 32.90 -56.95
C ILE A 109 0.08 33.75 -56.07
N PRO A 110 -0.37 34.93 -56.52
CA PRO A 110 -1.42 35.66 -55.82
C PRO A 110 -2.77 34.98 -56.02
N VAL A 111 -3.45 34.71 -54.91
CA VAL A 111 -4.79 34.10 -54.87
C VAL A 111 -5.80 35.13 -54.36
N LEU A 112 -6.88 35.29 -55.10
CA LEU A 112 -7.95 36.25 -54.85
C LEU A 112 -9.25 35.52 -54.55
N LEU A 113 -9.76 35.65 -53.33
CA LEU A 113 -11.07 35.14 -52.92
C LEU A 113 -12.13 36.23 -53.19
N GLU A 114 -13.15 35.94 -54.00
CA GLU A 114 -14.25 36.87 -54.28
C GLU A 114 -15.61 36.30 -53.87
N HIS A 115 -16.40 37.08 -53.13
CA HIS A 115 -17.75 36.71 -52.73
C HIS A 115 -18.79 37.06 -53.82
N GLN A 116 -19.56 36.08 -54.29
CA GLN A 116 -20.58 36.29 -55.33
C GLN A 116 -21.94 36.77 -54.78
N THR A 117 -22.18 38.08 -54.82
CA THR A 117 -23.53 38.64 -54.63
C THR A 117 -24.44 38.36 -55.84
N LYS A 118 -25.44 37.49 -55.68
CA LYS A 118 -26.45 37.21 -56.74
C LYS A 118 -27.44 38.37 -56.90
N ILE A 119 -27.11 39.33 -57.76
CA ILE A 119 -28.01 40.46 -58.08
C ILE A 119 -29.19 39.97 -58.94
N LEU A 120 -30.40 39.96 -58.35
CA LEU A 120 -31.66 39.79 -59.08
C LEU A 120 -31.94 41.00 -59.98
N LYS A 121 -31.64 40.86 -61.28
CA LYS A 121 -32.04 41.85 -62.30
C LYS A 121 -33.32 41.42 -63.01
N GLN A 122 -34.44 42.06 -62.68
CA GLN A 122 -35.58 42.12 -63.59
C GLN A 122 -35.13 42.76 -64.92
N ARG A 123 -35.54 42.18 -66.05
CA ARG A 123 -35.55 42.86 -67.35
C ARG A 123 -36.81 42.48 -68.11
N HIS A 124 -37.36 43.46 -68.83
CA HIS A 124 -38.53 43.27 -69.67
C HIS A 124 -38.22 42.38 -70.89
N SER A 125 -39.31 41.87 -71.45
CA SER A 125 -39.40 41.06 -72.67
C SER A 125 -38.60 41.58 -73.87
N GLN A 126 -37.75 40.72 -74.42
CA GLN A 126 -37.67 40.50 -75.87
C GLN A 126 -37.40 39.02 -76.13
N GLU A 127 -37.94 38.47 -77.21
CA GLU A 127 -38.09 37.03 -77.37
C GLU A 127 -36.77 36.29 -77.64
N LYS A 128 -36.45 35.36 -76.75
CA LYS A 128 -35.80 34.10 -77.10
C LYS A 128 -36.66 32.98 -76.53
N VAL A 129 -36.87 31.92 -77.31
CA VAL A 129 -37.63 30.73 -76.88
C VAL A 129 -36.80 29.96 -75.85
N LEU A 130 -36.91 30.39 -74.59
CA LEU A 130 -36.33 29.70 -73.44
C LEU A 130 -37.11 28.41 -73.20
N ARG A 131 -36.58 27.27 -73.66
CA ARG A 131 -37.03 25.96 -73.16
C ARG A 131 -36.78 25.92 -71.66
N ARG A 132 -37.85 26.08 -70.89
CA ARG A 132 -37.86 26.07 -69.42
C ARG A 132 -37.42 24.69 -68.94
N ALA A 133 -36.17 24.57 -68.47
CA ALA A 133 -35.79 23.43 -67.66
C ALA A 133 -36.74 23.38 -66.45
N LYS A 134 -37.52 22.29 -66.31
CA LYS A 134 -38.33 22.06 -65.11
C LYS A 134 -37.36 22.08 -63.92
N ARG A 135 -37.55 23.02 -62.98
CA ARG A 135 -36.91 22.90 -61.67
C ARG A 135 -37.46 21.59 -61.09
N ARG A 136 -36.59 20.62 -60.81
CA ARG A 136 -37.01 19.48 -59.99
C ARG A 136 -37.42 20.05 -58.63
N TRP A 137 -38.71 19.95 -58.33
CA TRP A 137 -39.18 20.03 -56.96
C TRP A 137 -38.51 18.89 -56.18
N ALA A 138 -38.39 19.03 -54.85
CA ALA A 138 -38.22 17.83 -54.04
C ALA A 138 -39.42 16.90 -54.32
N PRO A 139 -39.23 15.58 -54.45
CA PRO A 139 -40.36 14.68 -54.54
C PRO A 139 -41.26 14.90 -53.32
N ILE A 140 -42.57 14.97 -53.54
CA ILE A 140 -43.54 15.08 -52.44
C ILE A 140 -43.39 13.80 -51.62
N PRO A 141 -43.10 13.87 -50.30
CA PRO A 141 -42.96 12.68 -49.49
C PRO A 141 -44.28 11.91 -49.51
N CYS A 142 -44.19 10.62 -49.81
CA CYS A 142 -45.28 9.67 -49.70
C CYS A 142 -45.02 8.83 -48.45
N SER A 143 -46.04 8.63 -47.63
CA SER A 143 -45.95 7.79 -46.43
C SER A 143 -47.06 6.74 -46.39
N VAL A 144 -46.80 5.65 -45.67
CA VAL A 144 -47.71 4.52 -45.46
C VAL A 144 -47.59 4.07 -44.01
N PRO A 145 -48.64 4.14 -43.17
CA PRO A 145 -48.58 3.58 -41.82
C PRO A 145 -48.44 2.06 -41.89
N GLU A 146 -47.51 1.53 -41.11
CA GLU A 146 -47.23 0.10 -41.03
C GLU A 146 -48.39 -0.72 -40.46
N ASN A 147 -48.30 -2.05 -40.61
CA ASN A 147 -49.23 -3.06 -40.10
C ASN A 147 -50.75 -2.78 -40.35
N SER A 148 -51.02 -1.88 -41.31
CA SER A 148 -52.32 -1.45 -41.80
C SER A 148 -53.24 -2.62 -42.14
N LEU A 149 -54.46 -2.64 -41.57
CA LEU A 149 -55.45 -3.69 -41.81
C LEU A 149 -56.21 -3.56 -43.15
N GLY A 150 -55.91 -2.54 -43.95
CA GLY A 150 -56.53 -2.29 -45.26
C GLY A 150 -57.85 -1.50 -45.19
N PRO A 151 -58.75 -1.63 -46.18
CA PRO A 151 -58.74 -2.62 -47.26
C PRO A 151 -57.60 -2.41 -48.28
N PHE A 152 -57.00 -3.50 -48.73
CA PHE A 152 -56.02 -3.49 -49.82
C PHE A 152 -56.69 -3.67 -51.18
N PRO A 153 -56.15 -3.08 -52.26
CA PRO A 153 -54.93 -2.27 -52.28
C PRO A 153 -55.13 -0.85 -51.74
N LEU A 154 -54.19 -0.40 -50.89
CA LEU A 154 -54.23 0.89 -50.23
C LEU A 154 -53.67 1.98 -51.16
N PHE A 155 -54.47 2.99 -51.49
CA PHE A 155 -54.03 4.12 -52.34
C PHE A 155 -53.05 5.01 -51.59
N LEU A 156 -51.94 5.36 -52.23
CA LEU A 156 -50.86 6.15 -51.63
C LEU A 156 -50.77 7.56 -52.23
N GLN A 157 -50.61 7.65 -53.56
CA GLN A 157 -50.39 8.90 -54.28
C GLN A 157 -50.79 8.74 -55.75
N GLN A 158 -51.13 9.84 -56.43
CA GLN A 158 -51.27 9.85 -57.88
C GLN A 158 -50.11 10.60 -58.54
N ILE A 159 -49.45 9.96 -59.51
CA ILE A 159 -48.45 10.59 -60.38
C ILE A 159 -49.06 10.88 -61.75
N GLN A 160 -48.77 12.05 -62.33
CA GLN A 160 -49.26 12.43 -63.66
C GLN A 160 -48.20 13.20 -64.45
N SER A 161 -48.17 13.01 -65.77
CA SER A 161 -47.43 13.87 -66.69
C SER A 161 -48.36 14.96 -67.25
N ASP A 162 -47.88 16.21 -67.29
CA ASP A 162 -48.56 17.31 -68.00
C ASP A 162 -48.62 17.07 -69.52
N THR A 163 -47.78 16.19 -70.06
CA THR A 163 -47.84 15.79 -71.48
C THR A 163 -48.99 14.83 -71.83
N ALA A 164 -49.70 14.27 -70.84
CA ALA A 164 -50.86 13.39 -71.04
C ALA A 164 -52.05 14.09 -71.74
N GLN A 165 -52.03 15.42 -71.83
CA GLN A 165 -53.00 16.19 -72.61
C GLN A 165 -52.78 16.06 -74.14
N ASN A 166 -51.56 15.68 -74.56
CA ASN A 166 -51.16 15.61 -75.97
C ASN A 166 -50.92 14.17 -76.47
N TYR A 167 -50.70 13.21 -75.56
CA TYR A 167 -50.37 11.83 -75.86
C TYR A 167 -51.11 10.88 -74.91
N THR A 168 -51.53 9.71 -75.40
CA THR A 168 -51.88 8.58 -74.53
C THR A 168 -50.62 8.11 -73.82
N ILE A 169 -50.63 8.11 -72.48
CA ILE A 169 -49.48 7.73 -71.65
C ILE A 169 -49.88 6.57 -70.75
N TYR A 170 -48.99 5.59 -70.69
CA TYR A 170 -48.99 4.52 -69.71
C TYR A 170 -47.88 4.75 -68.68
N TYR A 171 -48.25 4.65 -67.40
CA TYR A 171 -47.36 4.73 -66.26
C TYR A 171 -46.84 3.34 -65.89
N SER A 172 -45.58 3.27 -65.46
CA SER A 172 -44.98 2.07 -64.88
C SER A 172 -43.97 2.44 -63.79
N ILE A 173 -43.73 1.53 -62.84
CA ILE A 173 -42.77 1.71 -61.73
C ILE A 173 -41.79 0.53 -61.69
N ARG A 174 -40.59 0.77 -61.15
CA ARG A 174 -39.55 -0.23 -60.86
C ARG A 174 -38.79 0.15 -59.59
N GLY A 175 -38.26 -0.84 -58.87
CA GLY A 175 -37.53 -0.64 -57.61
C GLY A 175 -37.69 -1.82 -56.63
N PRO A 176 -36.96 -1.79 -55.49
CA PRO A 176 -37.29 -2.61 -54.33
C PRO A 176 -38.74 -2.37 -53.92
N GLY A 177 -39.52 -3.43 -53.69
CA GLY A 177 -40.96 -3.31 -53.51
C GLY A 177 -41.79 -3.55 -54.79
N VAL A 178 -41.17 -3.69 -55.97
CA VAL A 178 -41.87 -3.92 -57.26
C VAL A 178 -41.25 -5.10 -58.02
N ASP A 179 -40.21 -4.82 -58.83
CA ASP A 179 -39.50 -5.79 -59.67
C ASP A 179 -38.21 -6.31 -59.02
N LYS A 180 -37.90 -5.82 -57.82
CA LYS A 180 -36.93 -6.36 -56.87
C LYS A 180 -37.61 -6.64 -55.53
N GLU A 181 -36.99 -7.50 -54.74
CA GLU A 181 -37.48 -7.85 -53.41
C GLU A 181 -37.64 -6.61 -52.51
N PRO A 182 -38.69 -6.54 -51.66
CA PRO A 182 -39.80 -7.49 -51.54
C PRO A 182 -40.79 -7.37 -52.71
N LEU A 183 -41.00 -8.44 -53.49
CA LEU A 183 -41.70 -8.36 -54.77
C LEU A 183 -43.18 -7.97 -54.65
N ASN A 184 -43.66 -7.18 -55.63
CA ASN A 184 -45.04 -6.75 -55.79
C ASN A 184 -45.70 -6.12 -54.54
N LEU A 185 -44.93 -5.44 -53.68
CA LEU A 185 -45.46 -4.65 -52.56
C LEU A 185 -46.20 -3.40 -53.04
N PHE A 186 -45.70 -2.75 -54.10
CA PHE A 186 -46.35 -1.61 -54.73
C PHE A 186 -46.74 -1.90 -56.19
N TYR A 187 -47.82 -1.28 -56.66
CA TYR A 187 -48.15 -1.21 -58.08
C TYR A 187 -48.67 0.17 -58.47
N VAL A 188 -48.53 0.52 -59.76
CA VAL A 188 -49.17 1.70 -60.34
C VAL A 188 -50.24 1.27 -61.34
N GLU A 189 -51.40 1.91 -61.28
CA GLU A 189 -52.46 1.74 -62.27
C GLU A 189 -52.06 2.46 -63.58
N ARG A 190 -51.83 1.66 -64.63
CA ARG A 190 -51.15 2.08 -65.87
C ARG A 190 -51.77 3.28 -66.57
N ASP A 191 -53.09 3.46 -66.52
CA ASP A 191 -53.81 4.49 -67.29
C ASP A 191 -54.09 5.78 -66.46
N THR A 192 -54.04 5.69 -65.13
CA THR A 192 -54.38 6.80 -64.21
C THR A 192 -53.18 7.36 -63.46
N GLY A 193 -52.10 6.57 -63.31
CA GLY A 193 -50.95 6.90 -62.47
C GLY A 193 -51.21 6.79 -60.96
N ASN A 194 -52.30 6.14 -60.54
CA ASN A 194 -52.56 5.86 -59.13
C ASN A 194 -51.56 4.82 -58.59
N LEU A 195 -50.77 5.17 -57.58
CA LEU A 195 -49.84 4.30 -56.86
C LEU A 195 -50.53 3.71 -55.62
N PHE A 196 -50.34 2.40 -55.40
CA PHE A 196 -50.94 1.66 -54.29
C PHE A 196 -49.94 0.72 -53.61
N CYS A 197 -50.16 0.43 -52.33
CA CYS A 197 -49.59 -0.71 -51.62
C CYS A 197 -50.53 -1.93 -51.71
N THR A 198 -50.00 -3.15 -51.85
CA THR A 198 -50.78 -4.38 -52.09
C THR A 198 -51.08 -5.19 -50.84
N ARG A 199 -50.31 -5.02 -49.76
CA ARG A 199 -50.36 -5.79 -48.51
C ARG A 199 -49.82 -4.95 -47.34
N PRO A 200 -49.98 -5.38 -46.07
CA PRO A 200 -49.29 -4.76 -44.95
C PRO A 200 -47.77 -4.75 -45.15
N VAL A 201 -47.12 -3.81 -44.49
CA VAL A 201 -45.67 -3.61 -44.45
C VAL A 201 -45.29 -3.33 -42.99
N ASP A 202 -44.08 -3.73 -42.62
CA ASP A 202 -43.51 -3.73 -41.28
C ASP A 202 -42.27 -2.83 -41.32
N ARG A 203 -42.18 -1.81 -40.45
CA ARG A 203 -41.14 -0.78 -40.50
C ARG A 203 -39.80 -1.31 -39.99
N GLU A 204 -39.81 -2.22 -39.01
CA GLU A 204 -38.64 -2.95 -38.53
C GLU A 204 -38.00 -3.83 -39.61
N GLU A 205 -38.77 -4.29 -40.61
CA GLU A 205 -38.24 -4.94 -41.81
C GLU A 205 -37.85 -3.92 -42.89
N TYR A 206 -38.63 -2.84 -43.11
CA TYR A 206 -38.37 -1.84 -44.15
C TYR A 206 -38.76 -0.39 -43.78
N GLU A 207 -37.79 0.44 -43.39
CA GLU A 207 -38.02 1.87 -43.10
C GLU A 207 -38.54 2.70 -44.29
N SER A 208 -38.06 2.42 -45.52
CA SER A 208 -38.43 3.17 -46.72
C SER A 208 -38.10 2.46 -48.04
N PHE A 209 -38.74 2.89 -49.13
CA PHE A 209 -38.55 2.38 -50.48
C PHE A 209 -38.29 3.52 -51.49
N GLU A 210 -37.23 3.40 -52.28
CA GLU A 210 -36.98 4.27 -53.44
C GLU A 210 -37.46 3.58 -54.73
N LEU A 211 -38.55 4.10 -55.30
CA LEU A 211 -39.10 3.65 -56.57
C LEU A 211 -38.78 4.63 -57.70
N VAL A 212 -38.67 4.12 -58.92
CA VAL A 212 -38.52 4.94 -60.13
C VAL A 212 -39.76 4.77 -61.01
N ALA A 213 -40.50 5.86 -61.20
CA ALA A 213 -41.66 5.94 -62.06
C ALA A 213 -41.29 6.41 -63.48
N PHE A 214 -41.95 5.82 -64.48
CA PHE A 214 -41.76 6.09 -65.90
C PHE A 214 -43.10 6.41 -66.55
N ALA A 215 -43.09 7.37 -67.47
CA ALA A 215 -44.19 7.68 -68.37
C ALA A 215 -43.80 7.27 -69.80
N THR A 216 -44.61 6.42 -70.44
CA THR A 216 -44.33 5.82 -71.75
C THR A 216 -45.56 5.82 -72.63
N THR A 217 -45.41 6.10 -73.91
CA THR A 217 -46.51 6.06 -74.90
C THR A 217 -46.66 4.64 -75.50
N PRO A 218 -47.79 4.28 -76.15
CA PRO A 218 -48.02 2.95 -76.73
C PRO A 218 -46.97 2.50 -77.76
N ASP A 219 -46.33 3.45 -78.45
CA ASP A 219 -45.24 3.25 -79.42
C ASP A 219 -43.84 3.22 -78.78
N GLY A 220 -43.75 3.30 -77.45
CA GLY A 220 -42.50 3.17 -76.69
C GLY A 220 -41.71 4.47 -76.52
N TYR A 221 -42.22 5.61 -77.00
CA TYR A 221 -41.59 6.92 -76.76
C TYR A 221 -41.78 7.38 -75.31
N THR A 222 -40.72 7.97 -74.74
CA THR A 222 -40.67 8.48 -73.36
C THR A 222 -40.83 10.01 -73.34
N PRO A 223 -42.04 10.56 -73.14
CA PRO A 223 -42.26 12.02 -73.14
C PRO A 223 -41.68 12.75 -71.93
N GLU A 224 -41.36 12.04 -70.85
CA GLU A 224 -40.80 12.58 -69.61
C GLU A 224 -39.56 11.82 -69.13
N TYR A 225 -38.77 12.47 -68.29
CA TYR A 225 -37.68 11.82 -67.55
C TYR A 225 -38.24 10.99 -66.38
N PRO A 226 -37.56 9.89 -65.98
CA PRO A 226 -37.99 9.10 -64.84
C PRO A 226 -38.02 9.92 -63.54
N LEU A 227 -39.03 9.65 -62.71
CA LEU A 227 -39.26 10.31 -61.43
C LEU A 227 -38.95 9.36 -60.28
N THR A 228 -37.97 9.70 -59.44
CA THR A 228 -37.77 9.06 -58.15
C THR A 228 -38.93 9.41 -57.22
N LEU A 229 -39.53 8.38 -56.62
CA LEU A 229 -40.52 8.45 -55.56
C LEU A 229 -39.91 7.80 -54.32
N VAL A 230 -39.97 8.50 -53.18
CA VAL A 230 -39.56 7.93 -51.89
C VAL A 230 -40.83 7.69 -51.08
N ILE A 231 -41.05 6.43 -50.73
CA ILE A 231 -42.12 5.99 -49.84
C ILE A 231 -41.48 5.74 -48.48
N ARG A 232 -41.85 6.51 -47.45
CA ARG A 232 -41.47 6.26 -46.06
C ARG A 232 -42.53 5.37 -45.41
N ILE A 233 -42.13 4.41 -44.59
CA ILE A 233 -43.07 3.71 -43.72
C ILE A 233 -43.23 4.53 -42.43
N GLU A 234 -44.48 4.81 -42.06
CA GLU A 234 -44.84 5.53 -40.83
C GLU A 234 -45.01 4.54 -39.68
N ASP A 235 -44.45 4.94 -38.54
CA ASP A 235 -44.22 4.13 -37.33
C ASP A 235 -45.48 4.03 -36.46
N GLU A 236 -45.85 2.82 -36.07
CA GLU A 236 -46.91 2.52 -35.08
C GLU A 236 -46.30 1.84 -33.85
N ASN A 237 -46.80 2.15 -32.64
CA ASN A 237 -46.22 1.65 -31.39
C ASN A 237 -46.61 0.18 -31.13
N ASP A 238 -46.01 -0.78 -31.83
CA ASP A 238 -46.35 -2.21 -31.73
C ASP A 238 -45.24 -3.12 -31.16
N ASN A 239 -43.98 -2.67 -31.09
CA ASN A 239 -42.96 -3.38 -30.32
C ASN A 239 -43.09 -3.09 -28.83
N TYR A 240 -42.72 -4.09 -28.01
CA TYR A 240 -42.69 -3.94 -26.56
C TYR A 240 -41.26 -3.62 -26.12
N PRO A 241 -41.04 -2.68 -25.18
CA PRO A 241 -39.71 -2.41 -24.66
C PRO A 241 -39.14 -3.63 -23.93
N ILE A 242 -38.07 -4.22 -24.44
CA ILE A 242 -37.47 -5.44 -23.88
C ILE A 242 -36.22 -5.12 -23.06
N PHE A 243 -36.12 -5.69 -21.85
CA PHE A 243 -34.89 -5.65 -21.07
C PHE A 243 -33.79 -6.46 -21.77
N THR A 244 -32.55 -5.97 -21.76
CA THR A 244 -31.40 -6.70 -22.34
C THR A 244 -31.09 -7.99 -21.59
N GLU A 245 -31.44 -8.07 -20.31
CA GLU A 245 -31.26 -9.25 -19.46
C GLU A 245 -32.59 -9.71 -18.84
N THR A 246 -32.83 -11.03 -18.85
CA THR A 246 -34.01 -11.65 -18.22
C THR A 246 -33.99 -11.55 -16.69
N LYS A 247 -32.81 -11.35 -16.10
CA LYS A 247 -32.61 -11.17 -14.67
C LYS A 247 -31.30 -10.42 -14.40
N TYR A 248 -31.40 -9.31 -13.68
CA TYR A 248 -30.23 -8.57 -13.19
C TYR A 248 -29.77 -9.10 -11.84
N ILE A 249 -28.46 -9.09 -11.61
CA ILE A 249 -27.85 -9.40 -10.30
C ILE A 249 -26.77 -8.34 -10.03
N PHE A 250 -26.99 -7.53 -9.00
CA PHE A 250 -26.05 -6.53 -8.52
C PHE A 250 -25.59 -6.82 -7.09
N LYS A 251 -24.63 -6.01 -6.63
CA LYS A 251 -24.06 -6.06 -5.30
C LYS A 251 -23.88 -4.65 -4.75
N VAL A 252 -23.99 -4.49 -3.43
CA VAL A 252 -23.69 -3.22 -2.73
C VAL A 252 -23.25 -3.52 -1.31
N SER A 253 -22.23 -2.82 -0.80
CA SER A 253 -21.82 -2.96 0.60
C SER A 253 -22.84 -2.31 1.54
N GLU A 254 -23.09 -2.92 2.69
CA GLU A 254 -24.09 -2.43 3.66
C GLU A 254 -23.80 -1.02 4.19
N ASN A 255 -22.54 -0.77 4.56
CA ASN A 255 -22.04 0.51 5.06
C ASN A 255 -22.00 1.64 4.02
N CYS A 256 -22.57 1.43 2.82
CA CYS A 256 -22.57 2.42 1.77
C CYS A 256 -23.39 3.67 2.16
N ARG A 257 -23.11 4.79 1.48
CA ARG A 257 -23.82 6.05 1.71
C ARG A 257 -25.17 6.04 1.00
N VAL A 258 -26.14 6.78 1.52
CA VAL A 258 -27.40 7.07 0.80
C VAL A 258 -27.07 7.70 -0.55
N GLY A 259 -27.74 7.25 -1.61
CA GLY A 259 -27.46 7.67 -2.99
C GLY A 259 -26.34 6.89 -3.68
N THR A 260 -25.78 5.85 -3.06
CA THR A 260 -24.81 4.96 -3.72
C THR A 260 -25.48 4.24 -4.90
N THR A 261 -24.85 4.28 -6.06
CA THR A 261 -25.30 3.54 -7.25
C THR A 261 -25.03 2.05 -7.07
N VAL A 262 -26.08 1.24 -7.22
CA VAL A 262 -26.03 -0.23 -7.11
C VAL A 262 -25.79 -0.88 -8.48
N GLY A 263 -26.31 -0.27 -9.54
CA GLY A 263 -26.21 -0.77 -10.91
C GLY A 263 -27.11 0.00 -11.86
N GLN A 264 -27.15 -0.40 -13.13
CA GLN A 264 -28.02 0.18 -14.15
C GLN A 264 -28.67 -0.95 -14.96
N VAL A 265 -29.99 -0.90 -15.12
CA VAL A 265 -30.73 -1.82 -15.99
C VAL A 265 -30.93 -1.19 -17.36
N CYS A 266 -30.80 -1.99 -18.42
CA CYS A 266 -30.97 -1.54 -19.79
C CYS A 266 -32.18 -2.22 -20.44
N ALA A 267 -32.82 -1.49 -21.34
CA ALA A 267 -33.87 -1.99 -22.21
C ALA A 267 -33.75 -1.32 -23.57
N THR A 268 -34.23 -2.01 -24.60
CA THR A 268 -34.24 -1.53 -25.98
C THR A 268 -35.65 -1.64 -26.51
N ASP A 269 -36.07 -0.63 -27.26
CA ASP A 269 -37.24 -0.72 -28.13
C ASP A 269 -36.79 -0.76 -29.59
N LYS A 270 -37.75 -1.07 -30.48
CA LYS A 270 -37.51 -1.25 -31.92
C LYS A 270 -38.16 -0.19 -32.81
N ASP A 271 -39.29 0.36 -32.36
CA ASP A 271 -40.04 1.46 -32.97
C ASP A 271 -39.13 2.67 -33.32
N GLU A 272 -39.64 3.69 -34.01
CA GLU A 272 -38.80 4.76 -34.55
C GLU A 272 -38.04 5.53 -33.44
N PRO A 273 -36.70 5.66 -33.53
CA PRO A 273 -35.89 6.32 -32.50
C PRO A 273 -36.19 7.82 -32.36
N ASP A 274 -35.91 8.36 -31.18
CA ASP A 274 -36.15 9.75 -30.76
C ASP A 274 -37.64 10.21 -30.72
N THR A 275 -38.59 9.29 -30.93
CA THR A 275 -40.04 9.56 -30.87
C THR A 275 -40.59 9.57 -29.42
N LEU A 276 -41.89 9.30 -29.26
CA LEU A 276 -42.48 8.89 -27.99
C LEU A 276 -42.49 7.37 -27.83
N HIS A 277 -42.53 6.61 -28.92
CA HIS A 277 -42.65 5.15 -28.89
C HIS A 277 -41.36 4.56 -28.28
N THR A 278 -40.20 5.01 -28.75
CA THR A 278 -38.90 4.68 -28.13
C THR A 278 -38.60 5.38 -26.79
N ARG A 279 -39.54 6.15 -26.19
CA ARG A 279 -39.27 6.95 -24.97
C ARG A 279 -39.49 6.18 -23.68
N LEU A 280 -38.46 5.43 -23.30
CA LEU A 280 -38.52 4.50 -22.17
C LEU A 280 -38.57 5.18 -20.78
N ARG A 281 -39.47 4.68 -19.94
CA ARG A 281 -39.52 4.92 -18.49
C ARG A 281 -39.32 3.64 -17.69
N TYR A 282 -38.36 3.70 -16.77
CA TYR A 282 -38.02 2.64 -15.83
C TYR A 282 -38.65 2.90 -14.45
N SER A 283 -39.07 1.83 -13.77
CA SER A 283 -39.64 1.90 -12.42
C SER A 283 -39.43 0.61 -11.63
N ILE A 284 -39.35 0.72 -10.30
CA ILE A 284 -39.50 -0.42 -9.38
C ILE A 284 -40.99 -0.52 -9.05
N ILE A 285 -41.59 -1.71 -9.23
CA ILE A 285 -43.00 -1.96 -8.93
C ILE A 285 -43.22 -2.82 -7.69
N GLU A 286 -42.18 -3.53 -7.23
CA GLU A 286 -42.23 -4.39 -6.05
C GLU A 286 -40.81 -4.50 -5.45
N GLN A 287 -40.70 -4.47 -4.13
CA GLN A 287 -39.48 -4.81 -3.38
C GLN A 287 -39.82 -5.96 -2.43
N LEU A 288 -38.91 -6.92 -2.27
CA LEU A 288 -38.99 -7.98 -1.27
C LEU A 288 -37.69 -7.96 -0.45
N PRO A 289 -37.74 -7.79 0.90
CA PRO A 289 -38.92 -7.45 1.71
C PRO A 289 -39.60 -6.12 1.32
N ALA A 290 -40.91 -6.02 1.56
CA ALA A 290 -41.75 -4.90 1.07
C ALA A 290 -41.65 -3.58 1.85
N SER A 291 -41.02 -3.59 3.03
CA SER A 291 -40.80 -2.41 3.86
C SER A 291 -39.55 -2.61 4.72
N PRO A 292 -38.73 -1.58 4.97
CA PRO A 292 -38.78 -0.24 4.36
C PRO A 292 -38.37 -0.24 2.88
N THR A 293 -38.69 0.81 2.13
CA THR A 293 -38.19 0.97 0.74
C THR A 293 -36.74 1.48 0.75
N LEU A 294 -35.82 0.64 0.28
CA LEU A 294 -34.36 0.85 0.41
C LEU A 294 -33.66 1.23 -0.90
N PHE A 295 -34.38 1.12 -2.03
CA PHE A 295 -33.87 1.40 -3.37
C PHE A 295 -34.83 2.30 -4.15
N SER A 296 -34.26 3.18 -4.96
CA SER A 296 -34.95 3.97 -5.98
C SER A 296 -34.29 3.73 -7.34
N MET A 297 -35.02 4.03 -8.42
CA MET A 297 -34.57 3.85 -9.79
C MET A 297 -34.79 5.15 -10.56
N HIS A 298 -33.74 5.66 -11.21
CA HIS A 298 -33.81 6.88 -12.00
C HIS A 298 -34.61 6.63 -13.29
N PRO A 299 -35.71 7.36 -13.53
CA PRO A 299 -36.78 6.87 -14.39
C PRO A 299 -36.47 6.91 -15.89
N THR A 300 -35.46 7.65 -16.35
CA THR A 300 -35.07 7.70 -17.78
C THR A 300 -33.76 6.98 -18.08
N THR A 301 -33.07 6.42 -17.09
CA THR A 301 -31.75 5.79 -17.28
C THR A 301 -31.65 4.38 -16.69
N GLY A 302 -32.61 3.94 -15.88
CA GLY A 302 -32.57 2.61 -15.25
C GLY A 302 -31.51 2.46 -14.15
N VAL A 303 -30.85 3.55 -13.74
CA VAL A 303 -29.84 3.54 -12.67
C VAL A 303 -30.52 3.33 -11.32
N ILE A 304 -30.10 2.32 -10.56
CA ILE A 304 -30.62 1.99 -9.23
C ILE A 304 -29.70 2.58 -8.16
N THR A 305 -30.27 3.26 -7.18
CA THR A 305 -29.56 3.93 -6.08
C THR A 305 -30.17 3.62 -4.71
N THR A 306 -29.35 3.54 -3.66
CA THR A 306 -29.82 3.36 -2.28
C THR A 306 -30.56 4.60 -1.76
N THR A 307 -31.68 4.41 -1.06
CA THR A 307 -32.49 5.50 -0.46
C THR A 307 -32.35 5.62 1.06
N SER A 308 -31.75 4.62 1.71
CA SER A 308 -31.57 4.55 3.16
C SER A 308 -30.15 4.12 3.52
N SER A 309 -29.70 4.49 4.72
CA SER A 309 -28.48 4.00 5.36
C SER A 309 -28.77 2.83 6.32
N GLN A 310 -29.73 1.99 5.93
CA GLN A 310 -30.22 0.83 6.69
C GLN A 310 -30.13 -0.43 5.82
N LEU A 311 -29.03 -0.54 5.07
CA LEU A 311 -28.58 -1.83 4.56
C LEU A 311 -27.72 -2.42 5.69
N ASP A 312 -28.02 -3.67 6.03
CA ASP A 312 -27.59 -4.39 7.23
C ASP A 312 -27.69 -5.87 6.84
N ARG A 313 -26.55 -6.55 6.68
CA ARG A 313 -26.45 -7.90 6.15
C ARG A 313 -26.71 -8.95 7.22
N GLU A 314 -26.49 -8.63 8.49
CA GLU A 314 -26.88 -9.45 9.64
C GLU A 314 -28.41 -9.55 9.74
N LEU A 315 -29.13 -8.51 9.32
CA LEU A 315 -30.59 -8.48 9.22
C LEU A 315 -31.11 -9.05 7.90
N MET A 316 -30.55 -8.65 6.75
CA MET A 316 -31.00 -9.07 5.41
C MET A 316 -29.84 -9.07 4.39
N ASP A 317 -29.34 -10.25 4.04
CA ASP A 317 -28.27 -10.44 3.04
C ASP A 317 -28.66 -10.07 1.59
N LYS A 318 -29.97 -9.92 1.31
CA LYS A 318 -30.48 -9.93 -0.06
C LYS A 318 -31.86 -9.30 -0.22
N TYR A 319 -32.00 -8.55 -1.30
CA TYR A 319 -33.25 -7.93 -1.74
C TYR A 319 -33.60 -8.34 -3.17
N GLN A 320 -34.89 -8.49 -3.45
CA GLN A 320 -35.40 -8.72 -4.81
C GLN A 320 -36.32 -7.58 -5.23
N LEU A 321 -35.95 -6.90 -6.31
CA LEU A 321 -36.75 -5.89 -6.98
C LEU A 321 -37.45 -6.50 -8.18
N LYS A 322 -38.74 -6.23 -8.32
CA LYS A 322 -39.48 -6.41 -9.57
C LYS A 322 -39.48 -5.07 -10.28
N ILE A 323 -38.90 -5.04 -11.46
CA ILE A 323 -38.65 -3.83 -12.23
C ILE A 323 -39.52 -3.82 -13.48
N LYS A 324 -39.89 -2.64 -13.95
CA LYS A 324 -40.75 -2.41 -15.11
C LYS A 324 -40.12 -1.36 -16.02
N VAL A 325 -40.12 -1.63 -17.32
CA VAL A 325 -39.92 -0.63 -18.36
C VAL A 325 -41.23 -0.42 -19.12
N GLN A 326 -41.50 0.80 -19.55
CA GLN A 326 -42.65 1.19 -20.35
C GLN A 326 -42.25 2.24 -21.38
N ASP A 327 -42.82 2.19 -22.57
CA ASP A 327 -42.66 3.18 -23.65
C ASP A 327 -43.41 4.51 -23.34
N MET A 328 -43.63 5.34 -24.37
CA MET A 328 -44.58 6.47 -24.35
C MET A 328 -44.40 7.47 -23.19
N ASP A 329 -43.16 7.66 -22.72
CA ASP A 329 -42.81 8.45 -21.52
C ASP A 329 -43.53 7.97 -20.23
N GLY A 330 -43.90 6.69 -20.16
CA GLY A 330 -44.60 6.07 -19.02
C GLY A 330 -46.10 6.34 -18.97
N GLN A 331 -46.73 6.74 -20.09
CA GLN A 331 -48.17 6.98 -20.15
C GLN A 331 -48.99 5.69 -19.98
N TYR A 332 -50.24 5.83 -19.50
CA TYR A 332 -51.08 4.69 -19.07
C TYR A 332 -51.44 3.69 -20.18
N PHE A 333 -51.34 4.09 -21.44
CA PHE A 333 -51.63 3.26 -22.62
C PHE A 333 -50.38 2.62 -23.23
N GLY A 334 -49.20 2.98 -22.73
CA GLY A 334 -47.93 2.51 -23.25
C GLY A 334 -47.64 1.03 -22.97
N LEU A 335 -46.98 0.34 -23.89
CA LEU A 335 -46.58 -1.06 -23.76
C LEU A 335 -45.45 -1.19 -22.73
N GLN A 336 -45.47 -2.30 -21.98
CA GLN A 336 -44.65 -2.44 -20.78
C GLN A 336 -44.19 -3.89 -20.55
N THR A 337 -42.94 -4.03 -20.10
CA THR A 337 -42.31 -5.31 -19.78
C THR A 337 -41.81 -5.30 -18.35
N THR A 338 -41.83 -6.47 -17.68
CA THR A 338 -41.28 -6.62 -16.32
C THR A 338 -40.11 -7.59 -16.29
N SER A 339 -39.12 -7.31 -15.45
CA SER A 339 -37.95 -8.17 -15.19
C SER A 339 -37.69 -8.23 -13.68
N ILE A 340 -36.72 -9.04 -13.25
CA ILE A 340 -36.32 -9.21 -11.85
C ILE A 340 -34.88 -8.75 -11.69
N CYS A 341 -34.64 -7.87 -10.71
CA CYS A 341 -33.31 -7.46 -10.28
C CYS A 341 -33.07 -7.97 -8.85
N VAL A 342 -31.98 -8.71 -8.64
CA VAL A 342 -31.54 -9.16 -7.31
C VAL A 342 -30.37 -8.28 -6.87
N ILE A 343 -30.44 -7.77 -5.65
CA ILE A 343 -29.36 -7.02 -5.01
C ILE A 343 -28.90 -7.87 -3.83
N ASN A 344 -27.66 -8.32 -3.86
CA ASN A 344 -27.04 -8.99 -2.71
C ASN A 344 -26.23 -7.95 -1.93
N ILE A 345 -26.29 -8.00 -0.61
CA ILE A 345 -25.53 -7.10 0.27
C ILE A 345 -24.14 -7.73 0.49
N GLU A 346 -23.10 -6.91 0.38
CA GLU A 346 -21.72 -7.33 0.66
C GLU A 346 -21.28 -6.94 2.06
N ASP A 347 -20.80 -7.97 2.76
CA ASP A 347 -20.31 -8.00 4.13
C ASP A 347 -19.15 -7.01 4.36
N ALA A 348 -19.27 -6.20 5.40
CA ALA A 348 -18.22 -5.31 5.87
C ALA A 348 -18.05 -5.44 7.38
N ASN A 349 -16.79 -5.36 7.84
CA ASN A 349 -16.48 -5.37 9.28
C ASN A 349 -17.01 -4.09 9.96
N ASP A 350 -18.21 -4.17 10.52
CA ASP A 350 -18.84 -3.13 11.35
C ASP A 350 -19.25 -3.62 12.75
N HIS A 351 -19.34 -4.94 12.95
CA HIS A 351 -19.41 -5.56 14.27
C HIS A 351 -18.01 -5.71 14.90
N LEU A 352 -17.96 -6.33 16.08
CA LEU A 352 -16.75 -6.49 16.90
C LEU A 352 -16.80 -7.86 17.55
N PRO A 353 -15.68 -8.59 17.66
CA PRO A 353 -15.65 -9.89 18.32
C PRO A 353 -15.89 -9.70 19.81
N THR A 354 -16.99 -10.27 20.29
CA THR A 354 -17.46 -10.13 21.68
C THR A 354 -17.15 -11.36 22.51
N PHE A 355 -16.49 -11.18 23.65
CA PHE A 355 -16.26 -12.28 24.58
C PHE A 355 -17.58 -12.77 25.17
N THR A 356 -17.81 -14.09 25.10
CA THR A 356 -18.98 -14.76 25.71
C THR A 356 -19.05 -14.64 27.24
N ARG A 357 -17.98 -14.16 27.89
CA ARG A 357 -17.90 -13.88 29.34
C ARG A 357 -17.10 -12.61 29.60
N SER A 358 -17.46 -11.88 30.66
CA SER A 358 -16.78 -10.66 31.12
C SER A 358 -15.44 -10.90 31.83
N SER A 359 -15.19 -12.15 32.26
CA SER A 359 -13.91 -12.60 32.81
C SER A 359 -13.80 -14.13 32.70
N TYR A 360 -12.57 -14.64 32.76
CA TYR A 360 -12.28 -16.06 32.85
C TYR A 360 -11.33 -16.33 34.02
N VAL A 361 -11.45 -17.52 34.61
CA VAL A 361 -10.50 -18.03 35.60
C VAL A 361 -10.10 -19.43 35.15
N THR A 362 -8.82 -19.74 35.24
CA THR A 362 -8.28 -21.09 35.02
C THR A 362 -7.17 -21.37 36.03
N SER A 363 -6.71 -22.62 36.09
CA SER A 363 -5.54 -23.02 36.87
C SER A 363 -4.59 -23.87 36.04
N VAL A 364 -3.32 -23.89 36.46
CA VAL A 364 -2.29 -24.74 35.86
C VAL A 364 -1.27 -25.11 36.93
N GLU A 365 -0.86 -26.38 36.94
CA GLU A 365 0.28 -26.85 37.73
C GLU A 365 1.54 -26.07 37.34
N GLU A 366 2.42 -25.80 38.32
CA GLU A 366 3.72 -25.21 38.04
C GLU A 366 4.65 -26.14 37.23
N ASN A 367 5.76 -25.60 36.74
CA ASN A 367 6.74 -26.28 35.87
C ASN A 367 6.20 -26.86 34.54
N ARG A 368 4.90 -26.80 34.25
CA ARG A 368 4.31 -27.25 32.97
C ARG A 368 4.69 -26.32 31.81
N ILE A 369 4.93 -26.92 30.64
CA ILE A 369 5.29 -26.24 29.38
C ILE A 369 4.50 -26.90 28.24
N ASP A 370 4.17 -26.12 27.21
CA ASP A 370 3.39 -26.50 26.01
C ASP A 370 2.00 -27.10 26.33
N VAL A 371 1.41 -26.66 27.46
CA VAL A 371 0.04 -27.02 27.87
C VAL A 371 -0.97 -25.92 27.48
N GLU A 372 -2.10 -26.33 26.91
CA GLU A 372 -3.31 -25.52 26.77
C GLU A 372 -3.97 -25.37 28.15
N ILE A 373 -4.27 -24.13 28.56
CA ILE A 373 -4.85 -23.83 29.89
C ILE A 373 -6.24 -23.18 29.81
N LEU A 374 -6.63 -22.62 28.66
CA LEU A 374 -7.96 -22.03 28.46
C LEU A 374 -8.28 -21.88 26.97
N ARG A 375 -9.53 -22.14 26.60
CA ARG A 375 -10.15 -21.68 25.34
C ARG A 375 -11.09 -20.52 25.61
N ILE A 376 -11.00 -19.50 24.76
CA ILE A 376 -11.76 -18.25 24.88
C ILE A 376 -12.64 -18.10 23.63
N ALA A 377 -13.92 -18.43 23.76
CA ALA A 377 -14.90 -18.28 22.69
C ALA A 377 -15.39 -16.82 22.57
N VAL A 378 -15.43 -16.33 21.33
CA VAL A 378 -15.97 -15.02 20.96
C VAL A 378 -17.12 -15.17 19.98
N GLU A 379 -18.11 -14.29 20.09
CA GLU A 379 -19.21 -14.16 19.15
C GLU A 379 -18.99 -12.92 18.29
N ASP A 380 -19.01 -13.12 16.98
CA ASP A 380 -19.01 -12.07 15.96
C ASP A 380 -20.14 -12.36 14.96
N LYS A 381 -20.75 -11.31 14.39
CA LYS A 381 -21.95 -11.42 13.54
C LYS A 381 -21.67 -11.30 12.04
N ASP A 382 -20.53 -10.69 11.69
CA ASP A 382 -19.98 -10.63 10.34
C ASP A 382 -19.98 -12.01 9.68
N LEU A 383 -19.98 -12.06 8.35
CA LEU A 383 -20.16 -13.30 7.59
C LEU A 383 -19.11 -14.37 7.96
N ILE A 384 -19.59 -15.50 8.46
CA ILE A 384 -18.77 -16.59 8.99
C ILE A 384 -17.66 -17.06 8.01
N ASN A 385 -16.46 -17.29 8.56
CA ASN A 385 -15.21 -17.66 7.87
C ASN A 385 -14.54 -16.55 7.00
N THR A 386 -15.10 -15.35 6.89
CA THR A 386 -14.41 -14.20 6.25
C THR A 386 -13.30 -13.63 7.14
N ALA A 387 -12.49 -12.71 6.60
CA ALA A 387 -11.54 -11.92 7.40
C ALA A 387 -12.24 -10.91 8.33
N ASN A 388 -13.51 -10.59 8.07
CA ASN A 388 -14.34 -9.77 8.94
C ASN A 388 -14.67 -10.59 10.20
N TRP A 389 -15.21 -11.80 10.07
CA TRP A 389 -15.53 -12.67 11.21
C TRP A 389 -14.33 -13.27 11.97
N ARG A 390 -13.18 -13.50 11.34
CA ARG A 390 -12.03 -14.18 11.98
C ARG A 390 -11.35 -13.34 13.04
N ALA A 391 -11.16 -13.92 14.22
CA ALA A 391 -10.56 -13.30 15.40
C ALA A 391 -9.03 -13.48 15.46
N ASN A 392 -8.36 -12.46 15.98
CA ASN A 392 -6.93 -12.40 16.25
C ASN A 392 -6.73 -11.95 17.71
N PHE A 393 -6.22 -12.86 18.53
CA PHE A 393 -6.07 -12.65 19.98
C PHE A 393 -4.68 -12.15 20.34
N THR A 394 -4.60 -11.23 21.31
CA THR A 394 -3.35 -10.65 21.80
C THR A 394 -3.32 -10.59 23.32
N ILE A 395 -2.15 -10.80 23.94
CA ILE A 395 -1.95 -10.59 25.38
C ILE A 395 -1.39 -9.18 25.58
N LEU A 396 -2.11 -8.36 26.34
CA LEU A 396 -1.84 -6.93 26.49
C LEU A 396 -1.06 -6.58 27.77
N LYS A 397 -1.26 -7.36 28.84
CA LYS A 397 -0.66 -7.17 30.18
C LYS A 397 -0.62 -8.50 30.94
N GLY A 398 0.25 -8.61 31.95
CA GLY A 398 0.36 -9.75 32.87
C GLY A 398 1.28 -10.87 32.40
N ASN A 399 2.03 -10.63 31.30
CA ASN A 399 2.89 -11.60 30.63
C ASN A 399 4.30 -11.00 30.39
N GLU A 400 4.77 -10.18 31.32
CA GLU A 400 6.01 -9.40 31.21
C GLU A 400 7.24 -10.30 31.03
N ASN A 401 7.23 -11.48 31.64
CA ASN A 401 8.29 -12.48 31.54
C ASN A 401 8.12 -13.40 30.31
N GLY A 402 7.00 -13.32 29.60
CA GLY A 402 6.69 -14.16 28.42
C GLY A 402 6.43 -15.63 28.74
N ASN A 403 5.72 -15.94 29.83
CA ASN A 403 5.30 -17.31 30.18
C ASN A 403 4.15 -17.82 29.33
N PHE A 404 3.29 -16.93 28.84
CA PHE A 404 2.06 -17.29 28.12
C PHE A 404 2.14 -16.94 26.63
N LYS A 405 1.40 -17.69 25.82
CA LYS A 405 1.14 -17.42 24.41
C LYS A 405 -0.34 -17.65 24.13
N ILE A 406 -0.95 -16.82 23.28
CA ILE A 406 -2.29 -17.07 22.74
C ILE A 406 -2.21 -17.24 21.23
N VAL A 407 -3.07 -18.09 20.67
CA VAL A 407 -3.25 -18.31 19.22
C VAL A 407 -4.74 -18.53 18.92
N THR A 408 -5.22 -18.11 17.75
CA THR A 408 -6.59 -18.45 17.31
C THR A 408 -6.63 -19.88 16.78
N ASP A 409 -7.65 -20.66 17.14
CA ASP A 409 -8.01 -21.89 16.45
C ASP A 409 -8.75 -21.54 15.13
N PRO A 410 -8.16 -21.82 13.95
CA PRO A 410 -8.75 -21.44 12.67
C PRO A 410 -10.02 -22.21 12.30
N LYS A 411 -10.47 -23.18 13.12
CA LYS A 411 -11.71 -23.94 12.92
C LYS A 411 -12.86 -23.48 13.81
N THR A 412 -12.56 -23.01 15.02
CA THR A 412 -13.57 -22.60 16.02
C THR A 412 -13.59 -21.10 16.31
N ASN A 413 -12.59 -20.36 15.80
CA ASN A 413 -12.36 -18.92 16.08
C ASN A 413 -12.05 -18.61 17.56
N GLU A 414 -11.74 -19.65 18.36
CA GLU A 414 -11.43 -19.52 19.78
C GLU A 414 -9.98 -19.09 20.03
N GLY A 415 -9.75 -18.28 21.05
CA GLY A 415 -8.41 -17.99 21.55
C GLY A 415 -7.91 -19.13 22.45
N ILE A 416 -6.92 -19.89 21.98
CA ILE A 416 -6.23 -20.93 22.73
C ILE A 416 -5.08 -20.29 23.51
N LEU A 417 -5.18 -20.25 24.84
CA LEU A 417 -4.13 -19.76 25.74
C LEU A 417 -3.27 -20.94 26.23
N CYS A 418 -1.95 -20.84 26.06
CA CYS A 418 -0.97 -21.86 26.43
C CYS A 418 0.16 -21.30 27.30
N VAL A 419 0.80 -22.17 28.09
CA VAL A 419 2.05 -21.89 28.82
C VAL A 419 3.25 -22.32 27.95
N VAL A 420 4.19 -21.40 27.72
CA VAL A 420 5.39 -21.58 26.88
C VAL A 420 6.72 -21.35 27.62
N LYS A 421 6.66 -20.89 28.87
CA LYS A 421 7.75 -21.00 29.86
C LYS A 421 7.13 -21.39 31.20
N PRO A 422 7.80 -22.22 32.01
CA PRO A 422 7.24 -22.71 33.26
C PRO A 422 6.86 -21.56 34.19
N LEU A 423 5.89 -21.81 35.06
CA LEU A 423 5.57 -20.99 36.22
C LEU A 423 6.19 -21.62 37.48
N ASN A 424 6.35 -20.83 38.52
CA ASN A 424 6.83 -21.23 39.85
C ASN A 424 5.84 -20.64 40.88
N TYR A 425 5.30 -21.48 41.76
CA TYR A 425 4.25 -21.13 42.72
C TYR A 425 4.80 -20.29 43.87
N GLU A 426 5.98 -20.66 44.39
CA GLU A 426 6.74 -19.97 45.44
C GLU A 426 7.05 -18.52 45.06
N GLU A 427 7.33 -18.24 43.79
CA GLU A 427 7.42 -16.88 43.25
C GLU A 427 6.05 -16.22 43.11
N LYS A 428 5.09 -16.88 42.45
CA LYS A 428 3.85 -16.22 42.01
C LYS A 428 2.63 -17.13 41.82
N GLN A 429 1.96 -17.40 42.93
CA GLN A 429 0.71 -18.19 43.05
C GLN A 429 -0.47 -17.73 42.15
N GLN A 430 -0.51 -16.47 41.69
CA GLN A 430 -1.58 -15.97 40.81
C GLN A 430 -1.08 -14.92 39.81
N MET A 431 -1.57 -15.00 38.58
CA MET A 431 -1.29 -14.06 37.48
C MET A 431 -2.59 -13.56 36.84
N THR A 432 -2.65 -12.26 36.52
CA THR A 432 -3.84 -11.64 35.92
C THR A 432 -3.47 -11.08 34.55
N LEU A 433 -3.98 -11.72 33.50
CA LEU A 433 -3.76 -11.36 32.10
C LEU A 433 -4.88 -10.42 31.63
N GLN A 434 -4.53 -9.38 30.87
CA GLN A 434 -5.50 -8.68 30.04
C GLN A 434 -5.33 -9.16 28.59
N ILE A 435 -6.37 -9.74 28.01
CA ILE A 435 -6.37 -10.30 26.65
C ILE A 435 -7.27 -9.44 25.77
N GLY A 436 -6.75 -9.03 24.61
CA GLY A 436 -7.49 -8.30 23.58
C GLY A 436 -7.86 -9.18 22.41
N VAL A 437 -8.98 -8.88 21.74
CA VAL A 437 -9.39 -9.50 20.48
C VAL A 437 -9.79 -8.43 19.46
N VAL A 438 -9.33 -8.63 18.22
CA VAL A 438 -9.71 -7.87 17.01
C VAL A 438 -9.91 -8.85 15.86
N ASN A 439 -10.41 -8.39 14.71
CA ASN A 439 -10.54 -9.23 13.52
C ASN A 439 -9.26 -9.25 12.67
N GLU A 440 -9.22 -10.11 11.64
CA GLU A 440 -8.19 -10.03 10.58
C GLU A 440 -8.37 -8.77 9.70
N ALA A 441 -9.61 -8.37 9.44
CA ALA A 441 -9.95 -7.18 8.63
C ALA A 441 -10.03 -5.88 9.47
N PRO A 442 -9.76 -4.70 8.87
CA PRO A 442 -9.92 -3.42 9.54
C PRO A 442 -11.40 -2.98 9.63
N TYR A 443 -11.81 -2.52 10.81
CA TYR A 443 -13.14 -1.95 11.08
C TYR A 443 -13.49 -0.76 10.18
N VAL A 444 -14.76 -0.69 9.77
CA VAL A 444 -15.37 0.46 9.10
C VAL A 444 -16.25 1.24 10.10
N GLY A 445 -16.48 2.53 9.85
CA GLY A 445 -17.39 3.38 10.65
C GLY A 445 -16.86 3.85 12.01
N SER A 446 -15.93 3.14 12.65
CA SER A 446 -15.42 3.48 13.98
C SER A 446 -14.15 4.36 13.96
N SER A 447 -14.23 5.55 14.58
CA SER A 447 -13.03 6.36 14.93
C SER A 447 -12.28 5.85 16.17
N ARG A 448 -12.60 4.64 16.66
CA ARG A 448 -11.94 3.97 17.77
C ARG A 448 -11.51 2.57 17.35
N SER A 449 -10.22 2.28 17.45
CA SER A 449 -9.69 0.91 17.51
C SER A 449 -10.08 0.29 18.87
N ALA A 450 -11.39 0.10 19.08
CA ALA A 450 -11.98 -0.42 20.31
C ALA A 450 -11.87 -1.95 20.36
N MET A 451 -10.63 -2.44 20.25
CA MET A 451 -10.25 -3.82 20.56
C MET A 451 -10.93 -4.22 21.87
N ASN A 452 -11.77 -5.25 21.79
CA ASN A 452 -12.49 -5.73 22.96
C ASN A 452 -11.47 -6.40 23.89
N THR A 453 -11.60 -6.26 25.22
CA THR A 453 -10.64 -6.87 26.16
C THR A 453 -11.31 -7.57 27.32
N VAL A 454 -10.82 -8.76 27.66
CA VAL A 454 -11.24 -9.55 28.82
C VAL A 454 -10.09 -9.72 29.82
N THR A 455 -10.43 -9.89 31.10
CA THR A 455 -9.47 -10.28 32.14
C THR A 455 -9.50 -11.78 32.33
N VAL A 456 -8.31 -12.41 32.35
CA VAL A 456 -8.13 -13.83 32.65
C VAL A 456 -7.24 -13.98 33.86
N THR A 457 -7.75 -14.61 34.92
CA THR A 457 -6.94 -14.96 36.10
C THR A 457 -6.44 -16.39 35.96
N VAL A 458 -5.13 -16.57 36.01
CA VAL A 458 -4.46 -17.88 36.07
C VAL A 458 -4.00 -18.09 37.50
N ASN A 459 -4.53 -19.12 38.16
CA ASN A 459 -4.01 -19.60 39.43
C ASN A 459 -2.91 -20.63 39.14
N VAL A 460 -1.77 -20.53 39.84
CA VAL A 460 -0.76 -21.58 39.81
C VAL A 460 -1.14 -22.61 40.88
N GLU A 461 -1.11 -23.88 40.53
CA GLU A 461 -1.26 -25.00 41.47
C GLU A 461 0.12 -25.52 41.85
N ASN A 462 0.39 -25.56 43.16
CA ASN A 462 1.65 -26.05 43.70
C ASN A 462 1.86 -27.53 43.37
N GLN A 463 3.09 -27.90 43.03
CA GLN A 463 3.55 -29.26 42.86
C GLN A 463 4.80 -29.48 43.72
N ASP A 464 4.61 -30.11 44.89
CA ASP A 464 5.65 -30.54 45.85
C ASP A 464 6.94 -31.01 45.13
N GLU A 465 7.96 -30.15 45.13
CA GLU A 465 9.21 -30.30 44.40
C GLU A 465 10.22 -31.17 45.16
N GLY A 466 11.40 -31.36 44.58
CA GLY A 466 12.57 -31.79 45.34
C GLY A 466 13.24 -30.61 46.06
N PRO A 467 14.20 -30.86 46.97
CA PRO A 467 14.98 -29.79 47.56
C PRO A 467 15.73 -28.99 46.48
N GLU A 468 15.76 -27.67 46.57
CA GLU A 468 16.54 -26.80 45.70
C GLU A 468 17.98 -26.65 46.23
N CYS A 469 18.95 -26.76 45.32
CA CYS A 469 20.37 -26.56 45.59
C CYS A 469 20.80 -25.16 45.09
N SER A 470 20.27 -24.10 45.70
CA SER A 470 20.55 -22.71 45.32
C SER A 470 21.40 -21.97 46.35
N PRO A 471 22.50 -21.30 45.97
CA PRO A 471 23.19 -21.42 44.68
C PRO A 471 23.86 -22.80 44.53
N ALA A 472 23.98 -23.28 43.29
CA ALA A 472 24.55 -24.60 42.96
C ALA A 472 26.04 -24.77 43.35
N VAL A 473 26.73 -23.66 43.60
CA VAL A 473 28.07 -23.64 44.21
C VAL A 473 28.01 -22.76 45.45
N GLN A 474 28.39 -23.33 46.60
CA GLN A 474 28.56 -22.62 47.87
C GLN A 474 30.04 -22.67 48.28
N THR A 475 30.49 -21.70 49.08
CA THR A 475 31.90 -21.63 49.53
C THR A 475 32.00 -21.46 51.03
N VAL A 476 32.94 -22.17 51.65
CA VAL A 476 33.26 -22.06 53.09
C VAL A 476 34.76 -21.91 53.29
N ARG A 477 35.18 -21.22 54.34
CA ARG A 477 36.59 -20.99 54.69
C ARG A 477 36.98 -21.85 55.88
N ILE A 478 38.10 -22.57 55.76
CA ILE A 478 38.64 -23.46 56.79
C ILE A 478 40.17 -23.29 56.81
N LYS A 479 40.77 -23.04 57.97
CA LYS A 479 42.24 -23.06 58.11
C LYS A 479 42.75 -24.49 58.04
N GLU A 480 43.84 -24.75 57.34
CA GLU A 480 44.31 -26.14 57.16
C GLU A 480 44.66 -26.84 58.47
N ASN A 481 45.29 -26.10 59.40
CA ASN A 481 45.59 -26.55 60.76
C ASN A 481 44.35 -26.72 61.68
N SER A 482 43.13 -26.67 61.13
CA SER A 482 41.90 -26.91 61.87
C SER A 482 41.90 -28.33 62.47
N PRO A 483 41.70 -28.49 63.78
CA PRO A 483 41.78 -29.80 64.43
C PRO A 483 40.81 -30.83 63.85
N VAL A 484 41.27 -32.07 63.70
CA VAL A 484 40.42 -33.21 63.32
C VAL A 484 39.22 -33.34 64.28
N ARG A 485 38.05 -33.64 63.73
CA ARG A 485 36.71 -33.59 64.36
C ARG A 485 36.14 -32.19 64.62
N THR A 486 36.79 -31.11 64.19
CA THR A 486 36.14 -29.79 64.14
C THR A 486 34.94 -29.84 63.19
N LYS A 487 33.81 -29.27 63.62
CA LYS A 487 32.58 -29.15 62.85
C LYS A 487 32.45 -27.73 62.30
N VAL A 488 32.21 -27.59 61.01
CA VAL A 488 32.10 -26.31 60.30
C VAL A 488 30.77 -26.29 59.54
N ASN A 489 30.26 -25.09 59.23
CA ASN A 489 29.18 -24.95 58.25
C ASN A 489 29.57 -25.66 56.95
N GLY A 490 28.64 -26.39 56.36
CA GLY A 490 28.81 -27.04 55.07
C GLY A 490 27.74 -26.60 54.07
N TYR A 491 27.38 -27.50 53.15
CA TYR A 491 26.40 -27.20 52.11
C TYR A 491 24.98 -27.16 52.68
N LYS A 492 24.16 -26.19 52.24
CA LYS A 492 22.73 -26.12 52.57
C LYS A 492 21.87 -26.13 51.32
N ALA A 493 20.95 -27.08 51.26
CA ALA A 493 19.79 -27.04 50.38
C ALA A 493 18.56 -26.56 51.18
N TYR A 494 17.49 -26.20 50.48
CA TYR A 494 16.19 -25.95 51.09
C TYR A 494 15.08 -26.63 50.30
N ASP A 495 14.06 -27.07 51.01
CA ASP A 495 12.75 -27.49 50.51
C ASP A 495 11.99 -26.20 50.10
N PRO A 496 11.60 -26.03 48.81
CA PRO A 496 10.99 -24.78 48.30
C PRO A 496 9.71 -24.35 49.03
N GLU A 497 8.85 -25.32 49.34
CA GLU A 497 7.50 -25.15 49.88
C GLU A 497 7.56 -24.61 51.32
N THR A 498 8.44 -25.20 52.14
CA THR A 498 8.66 -24.75 53.53
C THR A 498 9.76 -23.70 53.67
N ARG A 499 10.52 -23.44 52.60
CA ARG A 499 11.73 -22.60 52.56
C ARG A 499 12.73 -22.97 53.65
N SER A 500 12.89 -24.26 53.89
CA SER A 500 13.58 -24.80 55.06
C SER A 500 14.61 -25.86 54.71
N SER A 501 15.71 -25.92 55.46
CA SER A 501 16.64 -27.06 55.40
C SER A 501 16.20 -28.23 56.31
N ASN A 502 15.04 -28.15 56.96
CA ASN A 502 14.61 -29.06 58.01
C ASN A 502 13.98 -30.34 57.45
N GLY A 503 14.57 -31.49 57.79
CA GLY A 503 14.08 -32.81 57.33
C GLY A 503 14.73 -33.29 56.04
N LEU A 504 15.56 -32.46 55.40
CA LEU A 504 16.48 -32.89 54.35
C LEU A 504 17.63 -33.71 54.94
N ARG A 505 18.06 -34.72 54.18
CA ARG A 505 19.25 -35.54 54.46
C ARG A 505 20.36 -35.21 53.48
N TYR A 506 21.61 -35.21 53.96
CA TYR A 506 22.78 -34.82 53.20
C TYR A 506 23.77 -35.97 53.04
N LYS A 507 24.34 -36.12 51.84
CA LYS A 507 25.30 -37.18 51.52
C LYS A 507 26.43 -36.66 50.63
N LYS A 508 27.67 -36.87 51.07
CA LYS A 508 28.88 -36.62 50.28
C LYS A 508 28.93 -37.60 49.09
N LEU A 509 29.11 -37.10 47.86
CA LEU A 509 29.25 -37.92 46.65
C LEU A 509 30.69 -37.99 46.15
N SER A 510 31.36 -36.85 46.03
CA SER A 510 32.77 -36.74 45.58
C SER A 510 33.58 -35.94 46.59
N ASP A 511 34.80 -36.41 46.85
CA ASP A 511 35.73 -35.90 47.86
C ASP A 511 37.12 -36.48 47.59
N PRO A 512 37.95 -35.85 46.75
CA PRO A 512 39.18 -36.45 46.22
C PRO A 512 40.15 -37.02 47.27
N GLU A 513 40.35 -36.31 48.39
CA GLU A 513 41.38 -36.64 49.40
C GLU A 513 40.83 -37.39 50.63
N GLY A 514 39.52 -37.56 50.74
CA GLY A 514 38.91 -38.18 51.92
C GLY A 514 38.98 -37.33 53.20
N TRP A 515 39.34 -36.04 53.12
CA TRP A 515 39.60 -35.19 54.29
C TRP A 515 38.37 -34.85 55.12
N VAL A 516 37.18 -34.83 54.51
CA VAL A 516 35.96 -34.31 55.15
C VAL A 516 34.79 -35.29 55.07
N THR A 517 33.84 -35.11 55.99
CA THR A 517 32.57 -35.84 56.00
C THR A 517 31.43 -34.84 56.13
N VAL A 518 30.25 -35.20 55.63
CA VAL A 518 29.04 -34.36 55.70
C VAL A 518 28.06 -35.01 56.68
N GLU A 519 27.55 -34.24 57.63
CA GLU A 519 26.61 -34.73 58.63
C GLU A 519 25.18 -34.84 58.05
N GLU A 520 24.62 -36.05 58.08
CA GLU A 520 23.37 -36.40 57.39
C GLU A 520 22.22 -35.44 57.67
N ASN A 521 22.02 -35.00 58.92
CA ASN A 521 20.85 -34.22 59.31
C ASN A 521 21.05 -32.69 59.25
N SER A 522 22.20 -32.18 58.79
CA SER A 522 22.47 -30.73 58.80
C SER A 522 23.31 -30.18 57.64
N GLY A 523 23.93 -31.04 56.83
CA GLY A 523 24.83 -30.61 55.76
C GLY A 523 26.18 -30.06 56.24
N SER A 524 26.41 -30.00 57.56
CA SER A 524 27.66 -29.53 58.18
C SER A 524 28.85 -30.40 57.78
N ILE A 525 30.01 -29.77 57.59
CA ILE A 525 31.29 -30.49 57.44
C ILE A 525 31.78 -30.93 58.82
N VAL A 526 32.31 -32.16 58.90
CA VAL A 526 33.19 -32.61 59.97
C VAL A 526 34.53 -33.04 59.37
N ILE A 527 35.61 -32.44 59.86
CA ILE A 527 36.99 -32.70 59.44
C ILE A 527 37.42 -34.09 59.93
N LEU A 528 37.85 -34.97 59.00
CA LEU A 528 38.19 -36.37 59.26
C LEU A 528 39.71 -36.63 59.27
N ARG A 529 40.47 -35.84 58.52
CA ARG A 529 41.95 -35.83 58.45
C ARG A 529 42.44 -34.39 58.63
N SER A 530 43.73 -34.19 58.90
CA SER A 530 44.32 -32.85 58.69
C SER A 530 44.06 -32.41 57.25
N LEU A 531 43.74 -31.14 57.04
CA LEU A 531 43.79 -30.55 55.71
C LEU A 531 45.21 -30.02 55.47
N ASP A 532 45.56 -29.86 54.21
CA ASP A 532 46.90 -29.59 53.71
C ASP A 532 46.69 -28.80 52.42
N ARG A 533 47.05 -27.51 52.40
CA ARG A 533 46.76 -26.61 51.27
C ARG A 533 47.74 -26.83 50.10
N GLU A 534 48.92 -27.35 50.40
CA GLU A 534 50.05 -27.55 49.49
C GLU A 534 50.02 -28.92 48.79
N ALA A 535 49.11 -29.82 49.21
CA ALA A 535 48.83 -31.09 48.58
C ALA A 535 48.58 -30.95 47.06
N GLU A 536 49.22 -31.84 46.26
CA GLU A 536 49.29 -31.78 44.78
C GLU A 536 47.93 -31.69 44.06
N THR A 537 46.85 -32.14 44.69
CA THR A 537 45.48 -32.12 44.14
C THR A 537 44.74 -30.80 44.36
N ILE A 538 45.26 -29.90 45.21
CA ILE A 538 44.69 -28.58 45.47
C ILE A 538 45.12 -27.58 44.41
N ARG A 539 44.21 -26.67 44.05
CA ARG A 539 44.46 -25.56 43.11
C ARG A 539 43.82 -24.30 43.66
N ASN A 540 44.57 -23.19 43.60
CA ASN A 540 44.16 -21.88 44.10
C ASN A 540 43.71 -21.88 45.60
N GLY A 541 44.17 -22.86 46.38
CA GLY A 541 43.71 -23.07 47.77
C GLY A 541 42.25 -23.55 47.89
N ILE A 542 41.61 -24.04 46.82
CA ILE A 542 40.21 -24.47 46.84
C ILE A 542 40.11 -26.00 46.70
N TYR A 543 39.49 -26.63 47.70
CA TYR A 543 39.15 -28.05 47.72
C TYR A 543 37.64 -28.23 47.47
N ASN A 544 37.27 -28.79 46.30
CA ASN A 544 35.87 -28.94 45.91
C ASN A 544 35.32 -30.33 46.28
N ILE A 545 34.20 -30.35 47.00
CA ILE A 545 33.40 -31.57 47.26
C ILE A 545 32.01 -31.43 46.65
N THR A 546 31.36 -32.54 46.30
CA THR A 546 29.96 -32.53 45.84
C THR A 546 29.03 -33.18 46.85
N VAL A 547 27.94 -32.49 47.18
CA VAL A 547 26.98 -32.89 48.20
C VAL A 547 25.61 -33.09 47.57
N LEU A 548 25.02 -34.26 47.79
CA LEU A 548 23.62 -34.55 47.51
C LEU A 548 22.78 -34.14 48.71
N ALA A 549 21.69 -33.42 48.48
CA ALA A 549 20.59 -33.27 49.44
C ALA A 549 19.39 -34.09 48.94
N SER A 550 18.70 -34.77 49.85
CA SER A 550 17.49 -35.55 49.56
C SER A 550 16.39 -35.24 50.58
N ASP A 551 15.14 -35.22 50.16
CA ASP A 551 13.99 -35.09 51.04
C ASP A 551 13.60 -36.44 51.70
N LYS A 552 12.33 -36.57 52.10
CA LYS A 552 11.76 -37.79 52.71
C LYS A 552 11.29 -38.80 51.68
N ASP A 553 10.89 -38.33 50.51
CA ASP A 553 10.19 -39.09 49.47
C ASP A 553 11.15 -39.57 48.35
N GLY A 554 12.40 -39.09 48.40
CA GLY A 554 13.52 -39.57 47.59
C GLY A 554 13.91 -38.65 46.44
N ARG A 555 13.33 -37.44 46.36
CA ARG A 555 13.75 -36.40 45.40
C ARG A 555 15.05 -35.77 45.90
N THR A 556 15.93 -35.39 44.97
CA THR A 556 17.30 -34.97 45.31
C THR A 556 17.84 -33.85 44.44
N CYS A 557 18.63 -32.96 45.03
CA CYS A 557 19.50 -32.05 44.30
C CYS A 557 20.98 -32.28 44.64
N THR A 558 21.88 -31.91 43.72
CA THR A 558 23.33 -31.95 43.94
C THR A 558 23.89 -30.55 43.88
N GLY A 559 24.69 -30.16 44.87
CA GLY A 559 25.44 -28.92 44.90
C GLY A 559 26.94 -29.17 45.06
N THR A 560 27.75 -28.18 44.68
CA THR A 560 29.20 -28.17 44.92
C THR A 560 29.51 -27.27 46.09
N LEU A 561 30.44 -27.71 46.95
CA LEU A 561 30.94 -26.94 48.07
C LEU A 561 32.45 -26.74 47.92
N GLY A 562 32.84 -25.51 47.59
CA GLY A 562 34.24 -25.08 47.55
C GLY A 562 34.75 -24.76 48.94
N ILE A 563 35.57 -25.63 49.50
CA ILE A 563 36.27 -25.41 50.75
C ILE A 563 37.54 -24.62 50.44
N VAL A 564 37.51 -23.33 50.72
CA VAL A 564 38.68 -22.45 50.63
C VAL A 564 39.56 -22.70 51.85
N LEU A 565 40.75 -23.22 51.60
CA LEU A 565 41.78 -23.44 52.61
C LEU A 565 42.50 -22.12 52.90
N GLU A 566 42.40 -21.66 54.15
CA GLU A 566 43.12 -20.48 54.61
C GLU A 566 44.51 -20.87 55.13
N ASP A 567 45.51 -20.34 54.43
CA ASP A 567 46.95 -20.59 54.58
C ASP A 567 47.49 -20.36 56.01
N VAL A 568 48.44 -21.21 56.40
CA VAL A 568 49.15 -21.21 57.67
C VAL A 568 50.63 -21.48 57.42
N ASN A 569 51.53 -20.70 58.03
CA ASN A 569 52.96 -21.03 58.00
C ASN A 569 53.25 -22.32 58.76
N ASP A 570 53.38 -23.44 58.04
CA ASP A 570 53.87 -24.71 58.58
C ASP A 570 54.97 -25.40 57.75
N ASN A 571 55.20 -24.95 56.51
CA ASN A 571 56.42 -25.26 55.77
C ASN A 571 57.55 -24.27 56.11
N GLY A 572 58.71 -24.49 55.49
CA GLY A 572 59.83 -23.56 55.54
C GLY A 572 60.61 -23.55 54.23
N PRO A 573 61.33 -22.46 53.96
CA PRO A 573 61.90 -22.21 52.64
C PRO A 573 63.01 -23.21 52.32
N PHE A 574 62.85 -23.92 51.21
CA PHE A 574 63.81 -24.90 50.71
C PHE A 574 64.46 -24.44 49.40
N ILE A 575 65.61 -25.02 49.04
CA ILE A 575 66.31 -24.73 47.78
C ILE A 575 66.11 -25.93 46.83
N PRO A 576 65.29 -25.81 45.76
CA PRO A 576 65.04 -26.94 44.84
C PRO A 576 66.31 -27.43 44.14
N GLN A 577 67.27 -26.53 43.89
CA GLN A 577 68.54 -26.83 43.21
C GLN A 577 69.68 -27.02 44.21
N TRP A 578 69.69 -28.15 44.92
CA TRP A 578 70.72 -28.50 45.92
C TRP A 578 72.16 -28.61 45.37
N ARG A 579 72.36 -28.63 44.05
CA ARG A 579 73.67 -28.67 43.40
C ARG A 579 73.88 -27.50 42.45
N VAL A 580 74.73 -26.57 42.86
CA VAL A 580 75.19 -25.44 42.04
C VAL A 580 76.56 -25.77 41.43
N THR A 581 76.76 -25.49 40.14
CA THR A 581 78.03 -25.74 39.42
C THR A 581 78.61 -24.43 38.91
N ILE A 582 79.85 -24.10 39.27
CA ILE A 582 80.50 -22.82 38.92
C ILE A 582 81.75 -23.08 38.09
N CYS A 583 81.75 -22.61 36.84
CA CYS A 583 82.88 -22.75 35.93
C CYS A 583 83.97 -21.73 36.27
N LYS A 584 85.00 -22.13 37.03
CA LYS A 584 86.07 -21.26 37.56
C LYS A 584 86.80 -20.36 36.54
N SER A 585 86.76 -20.70 35.25
CA SER A 585 87.34 -19.90 34.15
C SER A 585 86.41 -18.83 33.56
N THR A 586 85.11 -18.88 33.83
CA THR A 586 84.09 -18.04 33.17
C THR A 586 83.01 -17.49 34.12
N MET A 587 82.90 -17.99 35.35
CA MET A 587 81.89 -17.59 36.33
C MET A 587 82.55 -17.26 37.67
N SER A 588 82.29 -16.05 38.19
CA SER A 588 82.70 -15.61 39.53
C SER A 588 81.71 -16.02 40.64
N SER A 589 80.48 -16.35 40.24
CA SER A 589 79.34 -16.53 41.14
C SER A 589 78.27 -17.39 40.46
N ALA A 590 77.31 -17.88 41.24
CA ALA A 590 76.08 -18.47 40.75
C ALA A 590 74.90 -18.06 41.63
N GLU A 591 73.70 -18.18 41.08
CA GLU A 591 72.46 -17.78 41.74
C GLU A 591 71.82 -18.98 42.45
N ILE A 592 71.21 -18.70 43.61
CA ILE A 592 70.35 -19.64 44.35
C ILE A 592 68.99 -18.99 44.57
N VAL A 593 67.95 -19.81 44.40
CA VAL A 593 66.55 -19.48 44.63
C VAL A 593 66.04 -20.41 45.72
N ALA A 594 65.45 -19.83 46.76
CA ALA A 594 64.61 -20.57 47.69
C ALA A 594 63.15 -20.48 47.23
N VAL A 595 62.37 -21.48 47.59
CA VAL A 595 60.92 -21.57 47.39
C VAL A 595 60.31 -21.93 48.73
N ASP A 596 59.21 -21.25 49.08
CA ASP A 596 58.31 -21.70 50.13
C ASP A 596 57.04 -22.26 49.47
N PRO A 597 56.47 -23.37 49.97
CA PRO A 597 55.15 -23.83 49.58
C PRO A 597 54.01 -22.86 49.97
N ASP A 598 54.11 -22.23 51.15
CA ASP A 598 53.11 -21.34 51.75
C ASP A 598 52.80 -20.08 50.91
N GLU A 599 51.72 -19.35 51.24
CA GLU A 599 51.40 -18.09 50.57
C GLU A 599 52.51 -17.03 50.68
N PRO A 600 52.55 -16.06 49.74
CA PRO A 600 53.47 -14.92 49.77
C PRO A 600 53.39 -14.02 51.02
N ILE A 601 52.47 -14.26 51.96
CA ILE A 601 52.41 -13.61 53.27
C ILE A 601 53.27 -14.31 54.34
N HIS A 602 53.60 -15.58 54.13
CA HIS A 602 54.37 -16.44 55.04
C HIS A 602 55.74 -16.81 54.46
N GLY A 603 55.85 -16.95 53.12
CA GLY A 603 57.10 -17.18 52.40
C GLY A 603 57.96 -15.89 52.19
N PRO A 604 58.22 -15.44 50.94
CA PRO A 604 59.16 -14.34 50.68
C PRO A 604 58.77 -13.00 51.34
N PRO A 605 59.73 -12.16 51.81
CA PRO A 605 61.15 -12.19 51.45
C PRO A 605 62.02 -12.99 52.43
N PHE A 606 62.79 -13.93 51.90
CA PHE A 606 63.68 -14.78 52.68
C PHE A 606 64.94 -14.04 53.14
N ASP A 607 65.56 -14.58 54.19
CA ASP A 607 66.94 -14.28 54.58
C ASP A 607 67.83 -15.51 54.42
N PHE A 608 69.05 -15.32 53.92
CA PHE A 608 69.97 -16.41 53.60
C PHE A 608 71.29 -16.20 54.36
N ALA A 609 71.57 -17.11 55.30
CA ALA A 609 72.86 -17.21 55.98
C ALA A 609 73.66 -18.41 55.45
N LEU A 610 74.98 -18.29 55.41
CA LEU A 610 75.86 -19.46 55.39
C LEU A 610 75.96 -19.95 56.83
N ASP A 611 75.55 -21.20 57.11
CA ASP A 611 75.71 -21.76 58.45
C ASP A 611 77.19 -21.83 58.82
N GLY A 612 77.49 -21.37 60.03
CA GLY A 612 78.81 -20.90 60.43
C GLY A 612 79.49 -21.76 61.49
N VAL A 613 79.07 -23.01 61.67
CA VAL A 613 79.62 -23.91 62.70
C VAL A 613 81.03 -24.38 62.33
N SER A 614 82.01 -23.52 62.61
CA SER A 614 83.45 -23.78 62.80
C SER A 614 84.41 -23.93 61.60
N ASP A 615 84.03 -23.62 60.36
CA ASP A 615 84.99 -23.51 59.24
C ASP A 615 85.26 -22.05 58.81
N SER A 616 86.47 -21.55 59.08
CA SER A 616 86.88 -20.18 58.75
C SER A 616 87.23 -19.96 57.27
N ASP A 617 87.53 -21.02 56.51
CA ASP A 617 87.91 -20.90 55.10
C ASP A 617 86.70 -20.88 54.17
N VAL A 618 85.52 -21.35 54.62
CA VAL A 618 84.24 -21.15 53.91
C VAL A 618 83.91 -19.66 53.77
N PHE A 619 83.91 -18.88 54.86
CA PHE A 619 83.64 -17.43 54.82
C PHE A 619 84.72 -16.60 54.11
N ARG A 620 85.92 -17.16 53.92
CA ARG A 620 86.97 -16.54 53.08
C ARG A 620 86.76 -16.82 51.59
N THR A 621 86.28 -18.01 51.27
CA THR A 621 86.12 -18.50 49.89
C THR A 621 84.75 -18.17 49.31
N TRP A 622 83.75 -17.89 50.13
CA TRP A 622 82.36 -17.69 49.70
C TRP A 622 81.71 -16.48 50.37
N ARG A 623 81.03 -15.67 49.56
CA ARG A 623 80.20 -14.55 50.02
C ARG A 623 78.80 -14.65 49.40
N LEU A 624 77.77 -14.57 50.24
CA LEU A 624 76.41 -14.31 49.77
C LEU A 624 76.22 -12.81 49.48
N THR A 625 75.51 -12.51 48.40
CA THR A 625 75.05 -11.16 48.04
C THR A 625 73.56 -11.21 47.70
N LYS A 626 72.74 -10.49 48.46
CA LYS A 626 71.29 -10.37 48.22
C LYS A 626 71.05 -9.62 46.91
N ILE A 627 70.32 -10.22 45.97
CA ILE A 627 69.90 -9.55 44.73
C ILE A 627 68.50 -8.97 44.93
N ASN A 628 67.58 -9.75 45.48
CA ASN A 628 66.24 -9.30 45.87
C ASN A 628 65.70 -10.13 47.06
N GLY A 629 64.39 -10.15 47.30
CA GLY A 629 63.77 -10.92 48.40
C GLY A 629 63.75 -12.44 48.23
N ILE A 630 64.06 -12.97 47.04
CA ILE A 630 63.95 -14.41 46.68
C ILE A 630 65.29 -14.95 46.15
N LEU A 631 66.10 -14.09 45.53
CA LEU A 631 67.31 -14.43 44.77
C LEU A 631 68.58 -13.91 45.46
N PHE A 632 69.55 -14.79 45.64
CA PHE A 632 70.89 -14.45 46.18
C PHE A 632 72.00 -15.00 45.26
N THR A 633 73.08 -14.25 45.11
CA THR A 633 74.32 -14.74 44.47
C THR A 633 75.29 -15.30 45.50
N LEU A 634 75.79 -16.50 45.24
CA LEU A 634 76.93 -17.10 45.93
C LEU A 634 78.20 -16.81 45.12
N VAL A 635 79.10 -15.99 45.67
CA VAL A 635 80.30 -15.47 45.00
C VAL A 635 81.56 -16.19 45.50
N CYS A 636 82.42 -16.66 44.59
CA CYS A 636 83.66 -17.37 44.91
C CYS A 636 84.86 -16.41 45.02
N GLY A 637 85.38 -16.24 46.23
CA GLY A 637 86.53 -15.40 46.58
C GLY A 637 87.89 -16.03 46.25
N ALA A 638 88.25 -16.12 44.97
CA ALA A 638 89.61 -16.50 44.56
C ALA A 638 90.58 -15.31 44.71
N SER A 639 91.66 -15.49 45.49
CA SER A 639 92.67 -14.46 45.79
C SER A 639 93.61 -14.18 44.60
N GLY A 640 93.14 -13.41 43.62
CA GLY A 640 93.90 -12.88 42.49
C GLY A 640 94.33 -11.42 42.69
N ALA A 641 95.49 -11.02 42.12
CA ALA A 641 96.09 -9.71 42.35
C ALA A 641 95.23 -8.53 41.81
N ALA A 642 95.19 -7.44 42.59
CA ALA A 642 94.28 -6.32 42.35
C ALA A 642 94.60 -5.49 41.08
N LYS A 643 93.53 -5.05 40.40
CA LYS A 643 93.52 -3.80 39.62
C LYS A 643 92.46 -2.86 40.21
N LYS A 644 92.80 -1.57 40.34
CA LYS A 644 91.94 -0.55 40.96
C LYS A 644 90.74 -0.16 40.07
N PRO A 645 89.66 0.38 40.65
CA PRO A 645 88.35 0.39 40.01
C PRO A 645 88.17 1.49 38.95
N LYS A 646 87.14 1.32 38.11
CA LYS A 646 86.37 2.44 37.56
C LYS A 646 85.00 2.46 38.23
N VAL A 647 84.59 3.65 38.64
CA VAL A 647 83.26 3.93 39.20
C VAL A 647 82.28 4.18 38.06
N PHE A 648 81.06 3.65 38.20
CA PHE A 648 79.84 4.24 37.65
C PHE A 648 78.96 4.63 38.85
N PRO A 649 78.42 5.85 38.94
CA PRO A 649 77.31 6.15 39.85
C PRO A 649 76.05 5.41 39.35
N ASP A 650 75.19 4.80 40.16
CA ASP A 650 74.61 5.11 41.50
C ASP A 650 73.16 5.58 41.33
N ASP A 651 72.29 5.03 42.19
CA ASP A 651 70.89 5.40 42.49
C ASP A 651 69.82 5.28 41.37
N LEU A 652 68.57 4.89 41.67
CA LEU A 652 67.97 4.48 42.95
C LEU A 652 66.86 3.42 42.72
N ALA A 653 66.50 2.68 43.76
CA ALA A 653 65.49 1.63 43.73
C ALA A 653 64.11 2.13 44.20
N GLN A 654 63.02 1.42 43.84
CA GLN A 654 62.03 0.88 44.79
C GLN A 654 60.86 0.09 44.14
N GLN A 655 60.40 -0.94 44.86
CA GLN A 655 59.06 -1.58 44.88
C GLN A 655 58.59 -2.32 43.59
N ASN A 656 58.05 -3.56 43.63
CA ASN A 656 56.99 -4.20 44.45
C ASN A 656 55.59 -3.64 44.09
N LEU A 657 54.49 -4.42 43.88
CA LEU A 657 54.26 -5.88 43.97
C LEU A 657 52.90 -6.26 43.30
N ILE A 658 52.79 -7.41 42.61
CA ILE A 658 51.53 -8.15 42.20
C ILE A 658 50.57 -7.32 41.27
N ILE A 659 49.63 -7.81 40.46
CA ILE A 659 48.93 -9.10 40.34
C ILE A 659 48.77 -9.57 38.89
N SER A 660 48.99 -10.86 38.66
CA SER A 660 48.52 -11.61 37.49
C SER A 660 47.42 -12.61 37.90
N ASN A 661 46.16 -12.26 37.70
CA ASN A 661 45.06 -13.22 37.84
C ASN A 661 44.80 -13.92 36.50
N THR A 662 44.86 -15.25 36.48
CA THR A 662 44.34 -16.09 35.39
C THR A 662 43.55 -17.24 35.97
N GLU A 663 42.26 -17.02 36.23
CA GLU A 663 41.27 -18.09 36.28
C GLU A 663 40.53 -18.14 34.94
N ALA A 664 40.38 -19.34 34.40
CA ALA A 664 39.31 -19.68 33.46
C ALA A 664 38.07 -20.09 34.29
N PRO A 665 36.85 -20.02 33.74
CA PRO A 665 36.34 -21.24 33.08
C PRO A 665 35.29 -21.00 31.97
N GLY A 666 34.85 -22.09 31.33
CA GLY A 666 33.49 -22.22 30.78
C GLY A 666 33.37 -22.25 29.25
N ASP A 667 32.74 -23.31 28.73
CA ASP A 667 32.61 -23.57 27.29
C ASP A 667 31.29 -23.05 26.67
N ASP A 668 31.37 -22.79 25.36
CA ASP A 668 30.33 -22.93 24.32
C ASP A 668 28.84 -22.57 24.60
N LYS A 669 28.33 -21.61 23.81
CA LYS A 669 27.57 -22.02 22.59
C LYS A 669 27.38 -20.96 21.49
N VAL A 670 27.24 -21.51 20.28
CA VAL A 670 27.09 -20.88 18.96
C VAL A 670 25.73 -20.18 18.74
N CYS A 671 25.72 -19.04 18.03
CA CYS A 671 24.74 -18.78 16.94
C CYS A 671 25.10 -17.59 16.00
N SER A 672 25.69 -17.94 14.85
CA SER A 672 25.49 -17.42 13.48
C SER A 672 25.27 -15.92 13.14
N THR A 673 26.08 -15.43 12.18
CA THR A 673 25.77 -14.47 11.07
C THR A 673 25.29 -13.04 11.41
N ASN A 674 25.73 -11.94 10.79
CA ASN A 674 26.71 -11.56 9.73
C ASN A 674 27.34 -10.21 10.19
N GLY A 675 28.34 -9.55 9.60
CA GLY A 675 29.05 -9.58 8.31
C GLY A 675 29.62 -8.17 8.06
N PHE A 676 30.71 -8.02 7.30
CA PHE A 676 31.44 -6.74 7.03
C PHE A 676 30.52 -5.63 6.43
N THR A 677 30.81 -4.32 6.53
CA THR A 677 32.10 -3.63 6.32
C THR A 677 32.14 -2.21 6.93
N THR A 678 33.32 -1.63 7.11
CA THR A 678 33.56 -0.26 7.60
C THR A 678 33.66 0.81 6.50
N HIS A 679 33.23 2.06 6.76
CA HIS A 679 33.70 3.25 6.03
C HIS A 679 33.56 4.60 6.80
N THR A 680 34.69 5.09 7.32
CA THR A 680 35.22 6.48 7.30
C THR A 680 34.35 7.76 7.44
N VAL A 681 34.80 8.62 8.38
CA VAL A 681 34.92 10.12 8.35
C VAL A 681 33.78 11.02 8.90
N GLY A 682 34.19 12.05 9.67
CA GLY A 682 33.36 13.10 10.33
C GLY A 682 32.95 12.71 11.76
N GLY A 683 33.10 13.51 12.84
CA GLY A 683 33.22 14.97 12.99
C GLY A 683 31.84 15.57 13.36
N SER A 684 31.61 16.27 14.47
CA SER A 684 32.49 16.81 15.54
C SER A 684 31.66 17.38 16.71
N ALA A 685 32.20 17.44 17.95
CA ALA A 685 31.76 18.30 19.09
C ALA A 685 30.29 18.13 19.61
N GLN A 686 29.90 18.27 20.88
CA GLN A 686 30.47 18.55 22.23
C GLN A 686 29.58 17.74 23.23
N GLY A 687 29.83 17.59 24.54
CA GLY A 687 30.87 18.12 25.43
C GLY A 687 30.25 18.64 26.75
N PHE A 688 30.62 18.03 27.89
CA PHE A 688 30.15 18.28 29.29
C PHE A 688 28.68 17.87 29.61
N CYS A 689 28.31 17.19 30.71
CA CYS A 689 28.91 16.80 32.02
C CYS A 689 28.69 17.75 33.22
N GLY A 690 28.18 17.20 34.34
CA GLY A 690 28.02 17.86 35.66
C GLY A 690 26.72 17.47 36.39
N THR A 691 26.59 16.29 37.02
CA THR A 691 26.97 15.89 38.41
C THR A 691 25.98 16.26 39.54
N LEU A 692 25.89 15.37 40.55
CA LEU A 692 24.92 15.35 41.66
C LEU A 692 25.18 16.40 42.77
N GLY A 693 24.15 16.65 43.60
CA GLY A 693 24.27 17.23 44.95
C GLY A 693 23.05 16.86 45.83
N SER A 694 23.24 16.63 47.13
CA SER A 694 22.18 16.18 48.07
C SER A 694 22.44 16.63 49.53
N GLY A 695 21.36 16.86 50.29
CA GLY A 695 21.36 17.26 51.72
C GLY A 695 20.26 18.31 52.02
N VAL A 696 19.22 18.17 52.86
CA VAL A 696 18.96 17.50 54.17
C VAL A 696 19.30 18.37 55.40
N LYS A 697 18.30 19.06 56.03
CA LYS A 697 17.88 18.93 57.47
C LYS A 697 16.88 19.97 58.06
N THR A 698 15.83 19.44 58.73
CA THR A 698 15.15 19.85 60.02
C THR A 698 14.51 21.23 60.32
N GLY A 699 13.25 21.17 60.83
CA GLY A 699 12.66 22.02 61.91
C GLY A 699 11.76 23.20 61.48
N GLY A 700 10.64 23.55 62.16
CA GLY A 700 9.89 22.88 63.25
C GLY A 700 8.75 23.75 63.87
N GLN A 701 7.58 23.14 64.13
CA GLN A 701 6.41 23.54 64.98
C GLN A 701 5.65 24.89 64.81
N GLU A 702 4.34 24.75 64.47
CA GLU A 702 3.10 25.27 65.15
C GLU A 702 2.83 26.79 65.30
N THR A 703 1.59 27.34 65.39
CA THR A 703 0.14 26.98 65.23
C THR A 703 -0.64 28.30 64.85
N ILE A 704 -1.97 28.57 64.86
CA ILE A 704 -3.30 27.98 65.23
C ILE A 704 -4.39 28.80 64.45
N GLU A 705 -5.68 28.47 64.21
CA GLU A 705 -6.52 27.25 64.33
C GLU A 705 -7.24 27.01 62.96
N MET A 706 -8.55 27.14 62.62
CA MET A 706 -9.88 27.21 63.28
C MET A 706 -10.96 26.72 62.26
N VAL A 707 -12.24 26.49 62.64
CA VAL A 707 -12.75 25.11 62.75
C VAL A 707 -14.20 24.87 62.24
N LYS A 708 -14.44 23.74 61.54
CA LYS A 708 -15.74 23.07 61.18
C LYS A 708 -16.70 23.82 60.22
N GLY A 709 -17.66 23.18 59.50
CA GLY A 709 -18.14 21.79 59.44
C GLY A 709 -19.62 21.66 59.88
N GLY A 710 -20.49 20.76 59.39
CA GLY A 710 -20.43 19.70 58.36
C GLY A 710 -21.61 18.70 58.51
N HIS A 711 -21.76 17.69 57.62
CA HIS A 711 -22.66 16.51 57.73
C HIS A 711 -24.21 16.78 57.67
N GLN A 712 -25.14 15.87 57.29
CA GLN A 712 -25.12 14.57 56.58
C GLN A 712 -26.55 14.13 56.09
N THR A 713 -26.60 13.16 55.17
CA THR A 713 -27.61 12.05 55.00
C THR A 713 -29.11 12.23 54.63
N LEU A 714 -29.49 11.45 53.59
CA LEU A 714 -30.64 10.52 53.43
C LEU A 714 -32.06 10.94 52.90
N ASP A 715 -32.52 10.10 51.96
CA ASP A 715 -33.84 9.45 51.76
C ASP A 715 -35.16 10.16 51.36
N SER A 716 -35.43 10.09 50.05
CA SER A 716 -36.55 9.31 49.43
C SER A 716 -38.02 9.78 49.48
N CYS A 717 -38.87 9.10 48.68
CA CYS A 717 -40.35 9.14 48.60
C CYS A 717 -41.00 10.43 48.04
N GLN A 718 -42.18 10.41 47.38
CA GLN A 718 -42.92 9.37 46.62
C GLN A 718 -44.03 10.06 45.77
N GLY A 719 -44.66 9.33 44.82
CA GLY A 719 -45.86 9.78 44.07
C GLY A 719 -45.58 10.30 42.64
N ALA A 720 -46.03 9.74 41.51
CA ALA A 720 -47.02 8.72 41.10
C ALA A 720 -48.33 9.27 40.47
N GLY A 721 -48.46 9.09 39.15
CA GLY A 721 -49.70 9.20 38.35
C GLY A 721 -50.11 10.60 37.87
N HIS A 722 -50.97 10.75 36.84
CA HIS A 722 -51.35 9.81 35.76
C HIS A 722 -52.13 10.54 34.64
N HIS A 723 -52.04 10.04 33.40
CA HIS A 723 -53.01 10.12 32.30
C HIS A 723 -53.47 11.45 31.61
N HIS A 724 -53.25 11.43 30.28
CA HIS A 724 -54.19 11.74 29.17
C HIS A 724 -54.59 13.17 28.72
N THR A 725 -54.04 13.52 27.54
CA THR A 725 -54.76 13.74 26.25
C THR A 725 -55.93 14.74 26.18
N LEU A 726 -55.78 15.83 25.39
CA LEU A 726 -56.55 16.01 24.13
C LEU A 726 -56.15 17.26 23.29
N ASP A 727 -56.42 17.08 21.98
CA ASP A 727 -56.55 18.03 20.86
C ASP A 727 -57.55 19.19 21.09
N SER A 728 -57.68 20.25 20.26
CA SER A 728 -56.97 20.75 19.05
C SER A 728 -57.38 22.23 18.79
N CYS A 729 -56.65 22.99 17.97
CA CYS A 729 -57.12 24.25 17.37
C CYS A 729 -56.63 24.42 15.91
N ARG A 730 -57.49 24.97 15.04
CA ARG A 730 -57.26 25.14 13.58
C ARG A 730 -57.28 26.62 13.15
N GLY A 731 -56.55 26.94 12.09
CA GLY A 731 -56.60 28.21 11.35
C GLY A 731 -55.32 29.05 11.51
N GLY A 732 -54.81 29.75 10.49
CA GLY A 732 -55.25 29.86 9.09
C GLY A 732 -54.14 30.46 8.20
N GLN A 733 -54.32 30.45 6.87
CA GLN A 733 -53.27 30.86 5.90
C GLN A 733 -52.99 32.37 5.89
N VAL A 734 -51.71 32.72 5.65
CA VAL A 734 -51.29 33.89 4.85
C VAL A 734 -50.07 33.47 4.01
N GLU A 735 -50.08 33.75 2.71
CA GLU A 735 -48.91 33.60 1.83
C GLU A 735 -48.09 34.89 1.79
N THR A 736 -46.77 34.80 1.59
CA THR A 736 -45.97 35.88 0.96
C THR A 736 -44.68 35.31 0.35
N ASP A 737 -44.10 36.03 -0.62
CA ASP A 737 -43.27 35.47 -1.70
C ASP A 737 -41.82 36.05 -1.74
N ARG A 738 -40.93 35.39 -2.51
CA ARG A 738 -39.61 35.82 -3.05
C ARG A 738 -38.35 35.92 -2.15
N CYS A 739 -37.36 35.05 -2.44
CA CYS A 739 -35.95 35.36 -2.78
C CYS A 739 -35.28 34.10 -3.42
N ARG A 740 -34.48 34.07 -4.52
CA ARG A 740 -33.91 35.02 -5.51
C ARG A 740 -32.43 35.45 -5.33
N TYR A 741 -31.69 35.48 -6.47
CA TYR A 741 -30.32 36.00 -6.74
C TYR A 741 -29.12 35.14 -6.26
N THR A 742 -28.44 34.40 -7.16
CA THR A 742 -27.12 34.67 -7.86
C THR A 742 -25.88 34.06 -7.12
N TYR A 743 -24.70 33.79 -7.71
CA TYR A 743 -24.01 34.28 -8.93
C TYR A 743 -22.90 33.29 -9.45
N SER A 744 -22.35 33.51 -10.67
CA SER A 744 -21.04 33.07 -11.28
C SER A 744 -20.39 31.71 -10.92
N GLU A 745 -20.02 30.79 -11.84
CA GLU A 745 -19.01 30.83 -12.94
C GLU A 745 -17.50 30.90 -12.54
N TRP A 746 -16.69 29.89 -12.89
CA TRP A 746 -15.54 29.93 -13.86
C TRP A 746 -14.46 28.81 -13.70
N TYR A 747 -13.84 28.42 -14.83
CA TYR A 747 -12.65 27.54 -15.07
C TYR A 747 -12.59 26.15 -14.36
N SER A 748 -12.58 24.99 -15.06
CA SER A 748 -11.67 24.46 -16.11
C SER A 748 -10.26 24.04 -15.63
N TYR A 749 -9.93 22.75 -15.76
CA TYR A 749 -8.55 22.26 -15.91
C TYR A 749 -8.49 20.98 -16.76
N THR A 750 -7.31 20.67 -17.31
CA THR A 750 -7.08 19.72 -18.41
C THR A 750 -6.71 18.29 -18.00
N GLN A 751 -7.17 17.29 -18.76
CA GLN A 751 -6.59 15.94 -18.75
C GLN A 751 -5.29 15.86 -19.57
N PRO A 752 -4.31 15.02 -19.18
CA PRO A 752 -3.16 14.65 -20.02
C PRO A 752 -3.49 13.51 -20.99
N ARG A 753 -2.75 13.42 -22.11
CA ARG A 753 -2.70 12.25 -23.02
C ARG A 753 -1.34 11.56 -22.92
N LEU A 754 -1.32 10.23 -23.02
CA LEU A 754 -0.46 9.38 -23.89
C LEU A 754 -0.30 7.97 -23.31
N GLY A 755 -0.15 6.97 -24.18
CA GLY A 755 0.05 5.56 -23.80
C GLY A 755 -0.43 4.58 -24.87
N GLU A 756 0.34 4.39 -25.94
CA GLU A 756 0.19 3.27 -26.87
C GLU A 756 1.04 2.08 -26.39
N GLU A 757 0.56 0.84 -26.61
CA GLU A 757 1.25 -0.46 -26.76
C GLU A 757 0.29 -1.60 -26.32
N SER A 758 0.37 -2.83 -26.80
CA SER A 758 0.97 -3.37 -28.04
C SER A 758 0.26 -4.68 -28.39
N ILE A 759 0.09 -4.98 -29.67
CA ILE A 759 -0.36 -6.31 -30.11
C ILE A 759 0.78 -7.32 -29.88
N ARG A 760 0.51 -8.40 -29.14
CA ARG A 760 1.23 -9.67 -29.24
C ARG A 760 0.26 -10.83 -29.00
N GLY A 761 0.06 -11.65 -30.04
CA GLY A 761 -0.50 -12.98 -29.85
C GLY A 761 0.59 -13.98 -29.47
N HIS A 762 0.22 -15.03 -28.73
CA HIS A 762 0.95 -16.28 -28.69
C HIS A 762 -0.04 -17.45 -28.66
N THR A 763 0.38 -18.59 -29.22
CA THR A 763 -0.46 -19.75 -29.53
C THR A 763 -0.67 -20.70 -28.34
N GLU A 764 -1.61 -21.64 -28.57
CA GLU A 764 -1.90 -22.85 -27.80
C GLU A 764 -0.69 -23.51 -27.09
N ILE A 765 -0.94 -24.09 -25.90
CA ILE A 765 -0.69 -25.51 -25.60
C ILE A 765 -1.85 -26.03 -24.73
N LYS A 766 -2.24 -27.31 -24.91
CA LYS A 766 -3.21 -28.02 -24.05
C LYS A 766 -2.51 -28.70 -22.87
N ASN A 767 -3.15 -28.70 -21.71
CA ASN A 767 -3.49 -29.88 -20.90
C ASN A 767 -4.37 -29.48 -19.71
#